data_AF-A0A497BC16-F1
#
_entry.id   AF-A0A497BC16-F1
#
_cell.length_a   1.000
_cell.length_b   1.000
_cell.length_c   1.000
_cell.angle_alpha   90.00
_cell.angle_beta   90.00
_cell.angle_gamma   90.00
#
_symmetry.space_group_name_H-M   'P 1'
#
loop_
_entity.id
_entity.type
_entity.pdbx_description
1 polymer ?
#
loop_
_entity_poly.entity_id
_entity_poly.type
_entity_poly.pdbx_seq_one_letter_code
_entity_poly.pdbx_strand_id
1 'polypeptide(L)'
;MREVDTWGRAAHERMTEARLMAVGTANNARDFTMLSYPAKRNFDAVAAYIYPYSFWHSRTYAHWLKRVTQNPGMVAAYANYKEGMSKFHADQPEWYRYHVNTNELIGMDVENPLLFNLEATLNPLNGIAGVDFNDPYKRVDSFSRTLDDANKLGPSTWTPLNYAVAVWMAIKGEEEAMSRWGGRLIPQTATLKSITSLLNIERPEGIMGQVVTPGGVELDPMVHMFSGGIGPYERRRVGRALGALAMDGEYTDEEIIDAANAQQGPIWDQAMQNAARQRAPGQIMSFLGGPGFKARTTTDVSIDRMYTEYYSLWNQDANLSPEEVRTSMDNLRQRYPFMDAVLLSRKGGVLRDRAYAYNVLGRIPPSQSTEFAESVGLPPELMSQFYEDKGHIENWDESEQQRFMAGMADLGAALALPDQVTREDWNNARNAYSDMQAIAEDRWGNDLMDQVDTYFGMRGDTQEEKDKSEAFLEANPSIGEYLDWKAQAVSSTPQLASYYGGIEQIQSYWKGVMWNAIESELGEDVWNTWGEYWELKDAGGDYKSFWNAHPELDRYGDMKDEWGNIIEEQTIAFGSRLQEPMPATARDTGGSTVGQRTAIETVEEMAQPQSLPPEAIESALTNYGGVEFYRLVRDVEDMPDSVWDMLLDFSNGIGVDPHYIIEQIR
;
A
#
# COMPACT_ATOMS: atom_id res chain seq x y z
N MET A 1 -88.51 -18.54 -44.18
CA MET A 1 -87.46 -19.59 -44.15
C MET A 1 -86.17 -19.17 -44.84
N ARG A 2 -86.15 -18.65 -46.08
CA ARG A 2 -84.91 -18.18 -46.74
C ARG A 2 -84.17 -17.06 -46.01
N GLU A 3 -84.86 -16.06 -45.49
CA GLU A 3 -84.22 -14.95 -44.76
C GLU A 3 -83.54 -15.40 -43.47
N VAL A 4 -84.16 -16.33 -42.72
CA VAL A 4 -83.57 -16.90 -41.50
C VAL A 4 -82.30 -17.69 -41.82
N ASP A 5 -82.27 -18.43 -42.93
CA ASP A 5 -81.06 -19.13 -43.40
C ASP A 5 -79.96 -18.13 -43.80
N THR A 6 -80.34 -17.01 -44.43
CA THR A 6 -79.40 -15.95 -44.84
C THR A 6 -78.77 -15.25 -43.62
N TRP A 7 -79.60 -14.94 -42.61
CA TRP A 7 -79.14 -14.40 -41.33
C TRP A 7 -78.30 -15.40 -40.54
N GLY A 8 -78.66 -16.69 -40.56
CA GLY A 8 -77.89 -17.76 -39.93
C GLY A 8 -76.50 -17.91 -40.52
N ARG A 9 -76.37 -17.84 -41.85
CA ARG A 9 -75.08 -17.85 -42.56
C ARG A 9 -74.24 -16.62 -42.23
N ALA A 10 -74.84 -15.42 -42.30
CA ALA A 10 -74.12 -14.17 -41.97
C ALA A 10 -73.66 -14.12 -40.49
N ALA A 11 -74.48 -14.63 -39.57
CA ALA A 11 -74.09 -14.75 -38.16
C ALA A 11 -72.96 -15.78 -37.96
N HIS A 12 -73.00 -16.91 -38.67
CA HIS A 12 -71.94 -17.92 -38.66
C HIS A 12 -70.62 -17.37 -39.21
N GLU A 13 -70.66 -16.62 -40.32
CA GLU A 13 -69.50 -15.95 -40.90
C GLU A 13 -68.89 -14.93 -39.93
N ARG A 14 -69.71 -14.05 -39.35
CA ARG A 14 -69.25 -13.06 -38.36
C ARG A 14 -68.70 -13.71 -37.09
N MET A 15 -69.31 -14.80 -36.63
CA MET A 15 -68.81 -15.54 -35.46
C MET A 15 -67.48 -16.23 -35.77
N THR A 16 -67.31 -16.73 -37.00
CA THR A 16 -66.04 -17.33 -37.46
C THR A 16 -64.95 -16.27 -37.56
N GLU A 17 -65.26 -15.10 -38.12
CA GLU A 17 -64.36 -13.96 -38.19
C GLU A 17 -63.95 -13.46 -36.79
N ALA A 18 -64.91 -13.28 -35.88
CA ALA A 18 -64.64 -12.89 -34.50
C ALA A 18 -63.77 -13.93 -33.77
N ARG A 19 -63.99 -15.23 -34.00
CA ARG A 19 -63.13 -16.30 -33.45
C ARG A 19 -61.72 -16.23 -34.03
N LEU A 20 -61.56 -15.98 -35.32
CA LEU A 20 -60.23 -15.82 -35.95
C LEU A 20 -59.48 -14.59 -35.39
N MET A 21 -60.17 -13.46 -35.23
CA MET A 21 -59.58 -12.26 -34.61
C MET A 21 -59.21 -12.49 -33.13
N ALA A 22 -60.06 -13.18 -32.37
CA ALA A 22 -59.80 -13.53 -30.97
C ALA A 22 -58.60 -14.49 -30.84
N VAL A 23 -58.51 -15.51 -31.70
CA VAL A 23 -57.36 -16.43 -31.74
C VAL A 23 -56.07 -15.69 -32.13
N GLY A 24 -56.14 -14.79 -33.11
CA GLY A 24 -55.00 -13.93 -33.48
C GLY A 24 -54.55 -13.03 -32.33
N THR A 25 -55.50 -12.40 -31.63
CA THR A 25 -55.22 -11.55 -30.46
C THR A 25 -54.66 -12.36 -29.30
N ALA A 26 -55.22 -13.54 -29.01
CA ALA A 26 -54.74 -14.45 -27.98
C ALA A 26 -53.33 -14.97 -28.28
N ASN A 27 -53.05 -15.34 -29.53
CA ASN A 27 -51.71 -15.73 -29.98
C ASN A 27 -50.72 -14.57 -29.86
N ASN A 28 -51.11 -13.35 -30.26
CA ASN A 28 -50.27 -12.17 -30.10
C ASN A 28 -50.01 -11.83 -28.63
N ALA A 29 -51.03 -11.92 -27.77
CA ALA A 29 -50.90 -11.68 -26.33
C ALA A 29 -50.01 -12.76 -25.67
N ARG A 30 -50.19 -14.02 -26.04
CA ARG A 30 -49.35 -15.14 -25.61
C ARG A 30 -47.91 -14.93 -26.07
N ASP A 31 -47.68 -14.64 -27.35
CA ASP A 31 -46.34 -14.48 -27.91
C ASP A 31 -45.64 -13.22 -27.37
N PHE A 32 -46.41 -12.17 -27.05
CA PHE A 32 -45.91 -10.99 -26.34
C PHE A 32 -45.50 -11.30 -24.89
N THR A 33 -46.22 -12.21 -24.21
CA THR A 33 -46.00 -12.51 -22.79
C THR A 33 -44.97 -13.63 -22.58
N MET A 34 -45.02 -14.68 -23.40
CA MET A 34 -44.23 -15.91 -23.24
C MET A 34 -43.05 -16.03 -24.21
N LEU A 35 -42.93 -15.12 -25.19
CA LEU A 35 -41.91 -15.11 -26.25
C LEU A 35 -41.89 -16.40 -27.09
N SER A 36 -42.29 -16.30 -28.36
CA SER A 36 -42.44 -17.47 -29.25
C SER A 36 -41.10 -17.96 -29.83
N TYR A 37 -40.55 -19.06 -29.29
CA TYR A 37 -39.29 -19.69 -29.76
C TYR A 37 -39.17 -19.95 -31.27
N PRO A 38 -40.25 -20.34 -31.99
CA PRO A 38 -40.23 -20.50 -33.45
C PRO A 38 -39.99 -19.20 -34.23
N ALA A 39 -40.10 -18.03 -33.61
CA ALA A 39 -39.89 -16.73 -34.24
C ALA A 39 -38.41 -16.29 -34.32
N LYS A 40 -37.46 -17.22 -34.07
CA LYS A 40 -36.02 -16.97 -34.25
C LYS A 40 -35.70 -16.63 -35.71
N ARG A 41 -34.93 -15.57 -35.91
CA ARG A 41 -34.39 -15.14 -37.21
C ARG A 41 -32.95 -15.61 -37.36
N ASN A 42 -32.40 -15.58 -38.58
CA ASN A 42 -31.01 -15.96 -38.84
C ASN A 42 -30.00 -15.14 -38.01
N PHE A 43 -30.32 -13.87 -37.69
CA PHE A 43 -29.52 -13.04 -36.79
C PHE A 43 -29.51 -13.57 -35.35
N ASP A 44 -30.62 -14.15 -34.87
CA ASP A 44 -30.69 -14.76 -33.53
C ASP A 44 -29.80 -16.02 -33.46
N ALA A 45 -29.62 -16.73 -34.59
CA ALA A 45 -28.71 -17.87 -34.68
C ALA A 45 -27.24 -17.45 -34.65
N VAL A 46 -26.86 -16.36 -35.34
CA VAL A 46 -25.51 -15.79 -35.28
C VAL A 46 -25.22 -15.23 -33.88
N ALA A 47 -26.15 -14.48 -33.32
CA ALA A 47 -26.04 -13.95 -31.96
C ALA A 47 -25.93 -15.06 -30.92
N ALA A 48 -26.54 -16.23 -31.13
CA ALA A 48 -26.47 -17.38 -30.22
C ALA A 48 -25.05 -17.95 -30.02
N TYR A 49 -24.13 -17.79 -30.98
CA TYR A 49 -22.74 -18.23 -30.83
C TYR A 49 -21.94 -17.40 -29.83
N ILE A 50 -22.31 -16.13 -29.65
CA ILE A 50 -21.67 -15.21 -28.69
C ILE A 50 -22.52 -15.11 -27.41
N TYR A 51 -23.85 -15.13 -27.58
CA TYR A 51 -24.87 -14.91 -26.56
C TYR A 51 -25.94 -16.00 -26.63
N PRO A 52 -25.76 -17.12 -25.89
CA PRO A 52 -26.63 -18.30 -26.00
C PRO A 52 -28.13 -18.00 -25.78
N TYR A 53 -28.43 -16.97 -24.99
CA TYR A 53 -29.78 -16.57 -24.61
C TYR A 53 -30.26 -15.24 -25.24
N SER A 54 -29.57 -14.74 -26.28
CA SER A 54 -29.86 -13.44 -26.93
C SER A 54 -31.32 -13.27 -27.38
N PHE A 55 -31.96 -14.35 -27.82
CA PHE A 55 -33.37 -14.36 -28.22
C PHE A 55 -34.31 -13.88 -27.11
N TRP A 56 -34.12 -14.36 -25.89
CA TRP A 56 -35.00 -14.03 -24.75
C TRP A 56 -34.83 -12.57 -24.33
N HIS A 57 -33.59 -12.12 -24.18
CA HIS A 57 -33.30 -10.76 -23.74
C HIS A 57 -33.69 -9.71 -24.78
N SER A 58 -33.35 -9.92 -26.06
CA SER A 58 -33.69 -8.96 -27.13
C SER A 58 -35.20 -8.72 -27.24
N ARG A 59 -36.01 -9.78 -27.13
CA ARG A 59 -37.48 -9.67 -27.14
C ARG A 59 -38.03 -9.12 -25.84
N THR A 60 -37.46 -9.51 -24.69
CA THR A 60 -37.84 -8.96 -23.39
C THR A 60 -37.65 -7.46 -23.36
N TYR A 61 -36.47 -6.96 -23.77
CA TYR A 61 -36.20 -5.52 -23.83
C TYR A 61 -37.05 -4.79 -24.87
N ALA A 62 -37.29 -5.37 -26.05
CA ALA A 62 -38.20 -4.77 -27.03
C ALA A 62 -39.64 -4.64 -26.51
N HIS A 63 -40.13 -5.65 -25.79
CA HIS A 63 -41.45 -5.61 -25.17
C HIS A 63 -41.49 -4.63 -23.99
N TRP A 64 -40.41 -4.53 -23.23
CA TRP A 64 -40.27 -3.56 -22.15
C TRP A 64 -40.27 -2.12 -22.66
N LEU A 65 -39.51 -1.84 -23.71
CA LEU A 65 -39.50 -0.53 -24.36
C LEU A 65 -40.90 -0.15 -24.85
N LYS A 66 -41.64 -1.09 -25.44
CA LYS A 66 -43.04 -0.88 -25.83
C LYS A 66 -43.95 -0.60 -24.62
N ARG A 67 -43.74 -1.25 -23.48
CA ARG A 67 -44.50 -0.98 -22.24
C ARG A 67 -44.17 0.39 -21.66
N VAL A 68 -42.91 0.80 -21.70
CA VAL A 68 -42.44 2.12 -21.26
C VAL A 68 -43.05 3.22 -22.11
N THR A 69 -43.00 3.11 -23.44
CA THR A 69 -43.57 4.12 -24.33
C THR A 69 -45.08 4.25 -24.17
N GLN A 70 -45.76 3.15 -23.83
CA GLN A 70 -47.20 3.13 -23.57
C GLN A 70 -47.57 3.58 -22.14
N ASN A 71 -46.64 3.55 -21.18
CA ASN A 71 -46.87 3.87 -19.77
C ASN A 71 -45.71 4.71 -19.19
N PRO A 72 -45.56 6.00 -19.60
CA PRO A 72 -44.44 6.84 -19.15
C PRO A 72 -44.40 7.06 -17.63
N GLY A 73 -45.55 7.00 -16.95
CA GLY A 73 -45.64 7.11 -15.49
C GLY A 73 -44.86 6.02 -14.73
N MET A 74 -44.66 4.84 -15.33
CA MET A 74 -43.86 3.77 -14.74
C MET A 74 -42.37 4.15 -14.68
N VAL A 75 -41.86 4.84 -15.70
CA VAL A 75 -40.48 5.34 -15.71
C VAL A 75 -40.32 6.49 -14.73
N ALA A 76 -41.27 7.42 -14.68
CA ALA A 76 -41.22 8.52 -13.72
C ALA A 76 -41.25 8.02 -12.26
N ALA A 77 -42.12 7.04 -11.96
CA ALA A 77 -42.17 6.42 -10.63
C ALA A 77 -40.85 5.69 -10.29
N TYR A 78 -40.28 4.96 -11.25
CA TYR A 78 -38.99 4.30 -11.06
C TYR A 78 -37.85 5.29 -10.86
N ALA A 79 -37.81 6.38 -11.63
CA ALA A 79 -36.82 7.45 -11.48
C ALA A 79 -36.92 8.14 -10.11
N ASN A 80 -38.14 8.46 -9.66
CA ASN A 80 -38.37 9.03 -8.33
C ASN A 80 -37.95 8.07 -7.21
N TYR A 81 -38.21 6.76 -7.37
CA TYR A 81 -37.73 5.74 -6.44
C TYR A 81 -36.19 5.73 -6.39
N LYS A 82 -35.51 5.69 -7.54
CA LYS A 82 -34.05 5.72 -7.63
C LYS A 82 -33.47 6.98 -6.99
N GLU A 83 -34.05 8.14 -7.26
CA GLU A 83 -33.65 9.41 -6.65
C GLU A 83 -33.85 9.39 -5.12
N GLY A 84 -34.97 8.85 -4.64
CA GLY A 84 -35.23 8.68 -3.21
C GLY A 84 -34.19 7.79 -2.53
N MET A 85 -33.95 6.60 -3.08
CA MET A 85 -32.94 5.66 -2.57
C MET A 85 -31.54 6.27 -2.58
N SER A 86 -31.16 6.98 -3.65
CA SER A 86 -29.87 7.66 -3.74
C SER A 86 -29.68 8.75 -2.69
N LYS A 87 -30.76 9.39 -2.22
CA LYS A 87 -30.71 10.38 -1.14
C LYS A 87 -30.61 9.70 0.23
N PHE A 88 -31.34 8.61 0.46
CA PHE A 88 -31.28 7.87 1.72
C PHE A 88 -29.93 7.19 1.95
N HIS A 89 -29.29 6.71 0.88
CA HIS A 89 -27.99 6.02 0.93
C HIS A 89 -26.84 6.85 0.36
N ALA A 90 -26.88 8.17 0.52
CA ALA A 90 -25.91 9.07 -0.12
C ALA A 90 -24.45 8.79 0.28
N ASP A 91 -24.24 8.30 1.50
CA ASP A 91 -22.94 7.93 2.08
C ASP A 91 -22.41 6.57 1.56
N GLN A 92 -23.25 5.77 0.90
CA GLN A 92 -22.84 4.48 0.35
C GLN A 92 -22.22 4.63 -1.05
N PRO A 93 -21.32 3.70 -1.45
CA PRO A 93 -20.83 3.62 -2.82
C PRO A 93 -21.98 3.48 -3.82
N GLU A 94 -21.81 4.02 -5.03
CA GLU A 94 -22.89 4.18 -6.01
C GLU A 94 -23.69 2.89 -6.29
N TRP A 95 -23.00 1.76 -6.39
CA TRP A 95 -23.61 0.44 -6.58
C TRP A 95 -24.58 0.06 -5.45
N TYR A 96 -24.25 0.41 -4.20
CA TYR A 96 -25.06 0.05 -3.02
C TYR A 96 -26.24 0.98 -2.77
N ARG A 97 -26.23 2.21 -3.33
CA ARG A 97 -27.27 3.23 -3.08
C ARG A 97 -28.70 2.77 -3.34
N TYR A 98 -28.86 1.79 -4.23
CA TYR A 98 -30.17 1.26 -4.65
C TYR A 98 -30.53 -0.09 -4.02
N HIS A 99 -29.69 -0.60 -3.11
CA HIS A 99 -29.98 -1.80 -2.36
C HIS A 99 -30.93 -1.47 -1.22
N VAL A 100 -31.85 -2.39 -0.92
CA VAL A 100 -32.73 -2.29 0.25
C VAL A 100 -32.05 -3.03 1.39
N ASN A 101 -31.91 -2.40 2.55
CA ASN A 101 -31.31 -3.06 3.71
C ASN A 101 -32.38 -3.74 4.58
N THR A 102 -31.97 -4.67 5.45
CA THR A 102 -32.90 -5.34 6.37
C THR A 102 -33.63 -4.36 7.27
N ASN A 103 -32.95 -3.33 7.77
CA ASN A 103 -33.57 -2.41 8.72
C ASN A 103 -34.78 -1.69 8.09
N GLU A 104 -34.67 -1.33 6.82
CA GLU A 104 -35.75 -0.76 6.01
C GLU A 104 -36.83 -1.78 5.63
N LEU A 105 -36.42 -3.01 5.28
CA LEU A 105 -37.35 -4.02 4.77
C LEU A 105 -38.25 -4.60 5.87
N ILE A 106 -37.68 -4.83 7.06
CA ILE A 106 -38.36 -5.49 8.19
C ILE A 106 -38.56 -4.58 9.40
N GLY A 107 -38.08 -3.32 9.37
CA GLY A 107 -38.25 -2.36 10.46
C GLY A 107 -37.49 -2.75 11.73
N MET A 108 -36.45 -3.60 11.62
CA MET A 108 -35.63 -4.03 12.75
C MET A 108 -34.35 -3.19 12.79
N ASP A 109 -33.99 -2.65 13.94
CA ASP A 109 -32.72 -1.95 14.10
C ASP A 109 -31.63 -2.96 14.47
N VAL A 110 -31.02 -3.58 13.45
CA VAL A 110 -29.85 -4.44 13.66
C VAL A 110 -28.56 -3.70 13.30
N GLU A 111 -27.54 -3.89 14.13
CA GLU A 111 -26.23 -3.24 14.01
C GLU A 111 -25.51 -3.58 12.70
N ASN A 112 -25.76 -4.78 12.15
CA ASN A 112 -25.19 -5.24 10.90
C ASN A 112 -26.29 -5.61 9.89
N PRO A 113 -26.89 -4.63 9.21
CA PRO A 113 -27.95 -4.89 8.25
C PRO A 113 -27.44 -5.64 7.01
N LEU A 114 -28.29 -6.50 6.45
CA LEU A 114 -28.03 -7.15 5.17
C LEU A 114 -28.62 -6.31 4.03
N LEU A 115 -27.82 -6.06 2.99
CA LEU A 115 -28.25 -5.32 1.81
C LEU A 115 -28.67 -6.28 0.68
N PHE A 116 -29.81 -6.00 0.05
CA PHE A 116 -30.38 -6.79 -1.03
C PHE A 116 -30.59 -5.94 -2.29
N ASN A 117 -30.10 -6.42 -3.42
CA ASN A 117 -30.42 -5.83 -4.73
C ASN A 117 -31.72 -6.47 -5.26
N LEU A 118 -32.84 -6.24 -4.59
CA LEU A 118 -34.12 -6.81 -5.00
C LEU A 118 -34.50 -6.40 -6.43
N GLU A 119 -34.06 -5.21 -6.88
CA GLU A 119 -34.25 -4.75 -8.26
C GLU A 119 -33.64 -5.68 -9.30
N ALA A 120 -32.45 -6.22 -9.06
CA ALA A 120 -31.77 -7.12 -9.99
C ALA A 120 -32.56 -8.41 -10.29
N THR A 121 -33.55 -8.76 -9.47
CA THR A 121 -34.45 -9.91 -9.72
C THR A 121 -35.88 -9.49 -10.05
N LEU A 122 -36.39 -8.45 -9.38
CA LEU A 122 -37.80 -8.08 -9.45
C LEU A 122 -38.09 -7.02 -10.52
N ASN A 123 -37.07 -6.24 -10.93
CA ASN A 123 -37.24 -5.14 -11.88
C ASN A 123 -36.35 -5.28 -13.12
N PRO A 124 -36.89 -5.69 -14.27
CA PRO A 124 -36.13 -5.79 -15.52
C PRO A 124 -35.57 -4.45 -16.04
N LEU A 125 -36.02 -3.28 -15.55
CA LEU A 125 -35.36 -2.00 -15.84
C LEU A 125 -33.96 -1.89 -15.23
N ASN A 126 -33.67 -2.64 -14.17
CA ASN A 126 -32.35 -2.63 -13.55
C ASN A 126 -31.26 -3.06 -14.54
N GLY A 127 -31.57 -3.93 -15.52
CA GLY A 127 -30.62 -4.28 -16.59
C GLY A 127 -30.35 -3.19 -17.62
N ILE A 128 -31.09 -2.07 -17.62
CA ILE A 128 -30.90 -0.92 -18.53
C ILE A 128 -30.47 0.34 -17.77
N ALA A 129 -31.05 0.56 -16.59
CA ALA A 129 -30.91 1.77 -15.79
C ALA A 129 -30.26 1.52 -14.41
N GLY A 130 -29.83 0.27 -14.16
CA GLY A 130 -29.00 -0.06 -13.02
C GLY A 130 -27.61 0.57 -13.15
N VAL A 131 -26.92 0.69 -12.02
CA VAL A 131 -25.51 1.09 -12.03
C VAL A 131 -24.70 -0.10 -12.53
N ASP A 132 -23.83 0.11 -13.50
CA ASP A 132 -22.94 -0.95 -13.98
C ASP A 132 -21.91 -1.28 -12.90
N PHE A 133 -21.94 -2.51 -12.37
CA PHE A 133 -20.80 -3.03 -11.62
C PHE A 133 -19.72 -3.47 -12.61
N ASN A 134 -18.79 -2.56 -12.91
CA ASN A 134 -17.59 -2.89 -13.68
C ASN A 134 -16.55 -3.49 -12.77
N ASP A 135 -16.07 -4.67 -13.14
CA ASP A 135 -14.90 -5.24 -12.49
C ASP A 135 -13.64 -4.75 -13.22
N PRO A 136 -12.91 -3.74 -12.71
CA PRO A 136 -11.75 -3.18 -13.41
C PRO A 136 -10.67 -4.24 -13.64
N TYR A 137 -10.59 -5.26 -12.79
CA TYR A 137 -9.61 -6.34 -12.89
C TYR A 137 -9.90 -7.34 -14.02
N LYS A 138 -11.10 -7.32 -14.59
CA LYS A 138 -11.38 -8.08 -15.83
C LYS A 138 -10.89 -7.36 -17.08
N ARG A 139 -10.59 -6.06 -16.99
CA ARG A 139 -10.48 -5.10 -18.10
C ARG A 139 -9.04 -4.70 -18.41
N VAL A 140 -8.15 -5.69 -18.52
CA VAL A 140 -6.71 -5.49 -18.74
C VAL A 140 -6.43 -4.81 -20.09
N ASP A 141 -7.22 -5.09 -21.11
CA ASP A 141 -7.00 -4.58 -22.47
C ASP A 141 -8.30 -4.29 -23.23
N SER A 142 -8.15 -3.75 -24.44
CA SER A 142 -9.28 -3.35 -25.28
C SER A 142 -10.23 -4.52 -25.59
N PHE A 143 -9.70 -5.73 -25.77
CA PHE A 143 -10.52 -6.91 -26.08
C PHE A 143 -11.35 -7.35 -24.88
N SER A 144 -10.72 -7.51 -23.72
CA SER A 144 -11.41 -7.87 -22.48
C SER A 144 -12.39 -6.78 -22.03
N ARG A 145 -12.08 -5.50 -22.20
CA ARG A 145 -13.01 -4.37 -22.02
C ARG A 145 -14.22 -4.50 -22.93
N THR A 146 -14.00 -4.70 -24.23
CA THR A 146 -15.08 -4.86 -25.21
C THR A 146 -15.96 -6.05 -24.87
N LEU A 147 -15.37 -7.19 -24.49
CA LEU A 147 -16.12 -8.39 -24.13
C LEU A 147 -16.88 -8.22 -22.81
N ASP A 148 -16.33 -7.52 -21.83
CA ASP A 148 -17.00 -7.20 -20.57
C ASP A 148 -18.13 -6.16 -20.77
N ASP A 149 -17.97 -5.19 -21.67
CA ASP A 149 -19.05 -4.28 -22.05
C ASP A 149 -20.16 -5.01 -22.83
N ALA A 150 -19.78 -5.94 -23.70
CA ALA A 150 -20.69 -6.86 -24.38
C ALA A 150 -21.52 -7.71 -23.39
N ASN A 151 -20.89 -8.17 -22.30
CA ASN A 151 -21.56 -8.91 -21.21
C ASN A 151 -22.67 -8.13 -20.52
N LYS A 152 -22.72 -6.80 -20.63
CA LYS A 152 -23.72 -5.95 -19.97
C LYS A 152 -24.99 -5.76 -20.78
N LEU A 153 -24.87 -5.71 -22.10
CA LEU A 153 -25.97 -5.34 -23.00
C LEU A 153 -26.92 -6.53 -23.30
N GLY A 154 -26.77 -7.65 -22.60
CA GLY A 154 -27.51 -8.87 -22.86
C GLY A 154 -27.13 -10.01 -21.91
N PRO A 155 -27.48 -11.27 -22.22
CA PRO A 155 -27.04 -12.40 -21.39
C PRO A 155 -25.52 -12.46 -21.38
N SER A 156 -24.94 -13.08 -20.34
CA SER A 156 -23.51 -13.33 -20.30
C SER A 156 -23.02 -13.95 -21.61
N THR A 157 -21.86 -13.51 -22.09
CA THR A 157 -21.11 -14.10 -23.18
C THR A 157 -20.94 -15.59 -22.93
N TRP A 158 -20.90 -16.35 -24.01
CA TRP A 158 -20.81 -17.80 -23.95
C TRP A 158 -19.63 -18.22 -23.05
N THR A 159 -19.90 -19.10 -22.09
CA THR A 159 -18.92 -19.48 -21.06
C THR A 159 -17.55 -19.92 -21.63
N PRO A 160 -17.46 -20.68 -22.73
CA PRO A 160 -16.18 -20.98 -23.38
C PRO A 160 -15.41 -19.75 -23.89
N LEU A 161 -16.08 -18.67 -24.29
CA LEU A 161 -15.39 -17.41 -24.61
C LEU A 161 -14.74 -16.83 -23.36
N ASN A 162 -15.43 -16.86 -22.22
CA ASN A 162 -14.87 -16.40 -20.95
C ASN A 162 -13.64 -17.23 -20.56
N TYR A 163 -13.67 -18.55 -20.78
CA TYR A 163 -12.50 -19.42 -20.54
C TYR A 163 -11.38 -19.19 -21.54
N ALA A 164 -11.69 -18.90 -22.82
CA ALA A 164 -10.68 -18.52 -23.79
C ALA A 164 -9.97 -17.22 -23.36
N VAL A 165 -10.72 -16.25 -22.84
CA VAL A 165 -10.14 -15.03 -22.26
C VAL A 165 -9.35 -15.35 -21.00
N ALA A 166 -9.83 -16.23 -20.12
CA ALA A 166 -9.10 -16.65 -18.93
C ALA A 166 -7.75 -17.28 -19.26
N VAL A 167 -7.72 -18.19 -20.24
CA VAL A 167 -6.48 -18.80 -20.75
C VAL A 167 -5.57 -17.76 -21.39
N TRP A 168 -6.13 -16.83 -22.16
CA TRP A 168 -5.36 -15.75 -22.76
C TRP A 168 -4.74 -14.81 -21.73
N MET A 169 -5.46 -14.49 -20.65
CA MET A 169 -4.91 -13.76 -19.51
C MET A 169 -3.84 -14.58 -18.79
N ALA A 170 -4.02 -15.89 -18.65
CA ALA A 170 -3.00 -16.77 -18.08
C ALA A 170 -1.69 -16.74 -18.90
N ILE A 171 -1.79 -16.75 -20.23
CA ILE A 171 -0.63 -16.65 -21.14
C ILE A 171 0.09 -15.30 -20.98
N LYS A 172 -0.63 -14.23 -20.62
CA LYS A 172 -0.07 -12.90 -20.35
C LYS A 172 0.49 -12.74 -18.92
N GLY A 173 0.38 -13.74 -18.05
CA GLY A 173 0.73 -13.61 -16.63
C GLY A 173 -0.29 -12.83 -15.79
N GLU A 174 -1.46 -12.52 -16.34
CA GLU A 174 -2.49 -11.71 -15.69
C GLU A 174 -3.38 -12.57 -14.78
N GLU A 175 -2.81 -13.02 -13.65
CA GLU A 175 -3.44 -14.04 -12.83
C GLU A 175 -4.78 -13.65 -12.22
N GLU A 176 -4.89 -12.40 -11.80
CA GLU A 176 -6.11 -11.86 -11.21
C GLU A 176 -7.22 -11.77 -12.26
N ALA A 177 -6.92 -11.30 -13.47
CA ALA A 177 -7.87 -11.24 -14.57
C ALA A 177 -8.29 -12.65 -15.04
N MET A 178 -7.32 -13.57 -15.14
CA MET A 178 -7.57 -14.99 -15.42
C MET A 178 -8.61 -15.55 -14.46
N SER A 179 -8.42 -15.40 -13.15
CA SER A 179 -9.32 -15.98 -12.15
C SER A 179 -10.76 -15.45 -12.26
N ARG A 180 -10.92 -14.17 -12.63
CA ARG A 180 -12.22 -13.49 -12.77
C ARG A 180 -12.95 -13.86 -14.05
N TRP A 181 -12.22 -14.04 -15.15
CA TRP A 181 -12.77 -14.56 -16.40
C TRP A 181 -13.07 -16.06 -16.31
N GLY A 182 -12.25 -16.81 -15.56
CA GLY A 182 -12.40 -18.25 -15.36
C GLY A 182 -13.67 -18.63 -14.59
N GLY A 183 -14.07 -17.84 -13.59
CA GLY A 183 -15.38 -17.98 -12.94
C GLY A 183 -15.72 -19.42 -12.49
N ARG A 184 -17.03 -19.74 -12.47
CA ARG A 184 -17.56 -21.08 -12.15
C ARG A 184 -18.21 -21.70 -13.38
N LEU A 185 -17.94 -22.97 -13.63
CA LEU A 185 -18.64 -23.76 -14.64
C LEU A 185 -20.07 -24.07 -14.23
N ILE A 186 -20.27 -24.40 -12.96
CA ILE A 186 -21.58 -24.76 -12.40
C ILE A 186 -21.83 -23.83 -11.22
N PRO A 187 -22.56 -22.71 -11.39
CA PRO A 187 -22.78 -21.73 -10.33
C PRO A 187 -23.33 -22.31 -9.01
N GLN A 188 -24.11 -23.39 -9.09
CA GLN A 188 -24.70 -24.09 -7.94
C GLN A 188 -23.66 -24.74 -7.02
N THR A 189 -22.44 -24.99 -7.51
CA THR A 189 -21.32 -25.49 -6.67
C THR A 189 -20.97 -24.53 -5.55
N ALA A 190 -21.17 -23.22 -5.73
CA ALA A 190 -20.97 -22.22 -4.68
C ALA A 190 -21.93 -22.44 -3.49
N THR A 191 -23.17 -22.86 -3.76
CA THR A 191 -24.16 -23.19 -2.74
C THR A 191 -23.79 -24.48 -2.03
N LEU A 192 -23.32 -25.49 -2.75
CA LEU A 192 -22.81 -26.74 -2.13
C LEU A 192 -21.60 -26.47 -1.23
N LYS A 193 -20.65 -25.63 -1.69
CA LYS A 193 -19.53 -25.16 -0.85
C LYS A 193 -20.03 -24.46 0.41
N SER A 194 -21.01 -23.56 0.27
CA SER A 194 -21.61 -22.84 1.41
C SER A 194 -22.31 -23.76 2.41
N ILE A 195 -23.05 -24.76 1.94
CA ILE A 195 -23.73 -25.73 2.80
C ILE A 195 -22.70 -26.62 3.52
N THR A 196 -21.71 -27.13 2.79
CA THR A 196 -20.64 -27.94 3.40
C THR A 196 -19.82 -27.16 4.41
N SER A 197 -19.59 -25.86 4.17
CA SER A 197 -18.99 -24.92 5.13
C SER A 197 -19.78 -24.82 6.44
N LEU A 198 -21.10 -24.64 6.38
CA LEU A 198 -21.97 -24.55 7.56
C LEU A 198 -22.02 -25.85 8.37
N LEU A 199 -21.90 -26.99 7.68
CA LEU A 199 -21.90 -28.31 8.30
C LEU A 199 -20.53 -28.74 8.79
N ASN A 200 -19.50 -27.88 8.67
CA ASN A 200 -18.09 -28.23 8.92
C ASN A 200 -17.66 -29.52 8.21
N ILE A 201 -18.23 -29.75 7.03
CA ILE A 201 -17.84 -30.88 6.18
C ILE A 201 -16.61 -30.42 5.40
N GLU A 202 -15.46 -30.73 5.98
CA GLU A 202 -14.17 -30.69 5.30
C GLU A 202 -13.92 -32.07 4.72
N ARG A 203 -13.47 -32.15 3.46
CA ARG A 203 -13.23 -33.46 2.83
C ARG A 203 -11.99 -34.11 3.47
N PRO A 204 -12.09 -35.32 4.05
CA PRO A 204 -10.91 -36.12 4.31
C PRO A 204 -10.39 -36.64 2.97
N GLU A 205 -9.15 -36.31 2.63
CA GLU A 205 -8.33 -36.83 1.52
C GLU A 205 -9.05 -37.15 0.19
N GLY A 206 -8.92 -36.21 -0.76
CA GLY A 206 -8.98 -36.36 -2.23
C GLY A 206 -9.72 -37.54 -2.87
N ILE A 207 -10.94 -37.28 -3.35
CA ILE A 207 -11.33 -37.82 -4.67
C ILE A 207 -10.71 -36.89 -5.71
N MET A 208 -9.82 -37.42 -6.57
CA MET A 208 -9.00 -36.71 -7.57
C MET A 208 -7.76 -35.93 -7.08
N GLY A 209 -7.21 -36.26 -5.90
CA GLY A 209 -5.92 -35.69 -5.46
C GLY A 209 -5.88 -34.17 -5.27
N GLN A 210 -7.05 -33.52 -5.10
CA GLN A 210 -7.16 -32.08 -4.92
C GLN A 210 -7.09 -31.69 -3.43
N VAL A 211 -6.45 -30.53 -3.19
CA VAL A 211 -6.20 -29.89 -1.89
C VAL A 211 -7.50 -29.69 -1.10
N VAL A 212 -7.48 -30.06 0.19
CA VAL A 212 -8.56 -29.75 1.13
C VAL A 212 -8.69 -28.23 1.21
N THR A 213 -9.83 -27.69 0.83
CA THR A 213 -10.12 -26.26 0.96
C THR A 213 -10.87 -26.06 2.27
N PRO A 214 -10.25 -25.45 3.30
CA PRO A 214 -10.97 -24.99 4.48
C PRO A 214 -12.16 -24.09 4.08
N GLY A 215 -13.21 -24.08 4.89
CA GLY A 215 -14.41 -23.29 4.58
C GLY A 215 -15.36 -23.93 3.55
N GLY A 216 -15.25 -25.23 3.31
CA GLY A 216 -16.23 -26.03 2.56
C GLY A 216 -15.70 -26.57 1.24
N VAL A 217 -16.42 -27.55 0.70
CA VAL A 217 -15.94 -28.34 -0.44
C VAL A 217 -16.10 -27.59 -1.77
N GLU A 218 -14.99 -27.16 -2.37
CA GLU A 218 -14.98 -26.63 -3.74
C GLU A 218 -15.02 -27.77 -4.77
N LEU A 219 -16.08 -27.79 -5.59
CA LEU A 219 -16.33 -28.84 -6.60
C LEU A 219 -16.15 -28.34 -8.04
N ASP A 220 -16.02 -27.02 -8.23
CA ASP A 220 -15.98 -26.45 -9.57
C ASP A 220 -14.57 -26.59 -10.19
N PRO A 221 -14.43 -27.33 -11.30
CA PRO A 221 -13.12 -27.57 -11.91
C PRO A 221 -12.47 -26.28 -12.42
N MET A 222 -13.26 -25.25 -12.78
CA MET A 222 -12.73 -24.00 -13.30
C MET A 222 -12.22 -23.09 -12.18
N VAL A 223 -12.84 -23.16 -10.99
CA VAL A 223 -12.31 -22.48 -9.80
C VAL A 223 -10.98 -23.09 -9.37
N HIS A 224 -10.85 -24.42 -9.42
CA HIS A 224 -9.57 -25.08 -9.19
C HIS A 224 -8.53 -24.69 -10.24
N MET A 225 -8.87 -24.79 -11.52
CA MET A 225 -7.96 -24.50 -12.63
C MET A 225 -7.48 -23.05 -12.66
N PHE A 226 -8.37 -22.08 -12.54
CA PHE A 226 -8.05 -20.66 -12.74
C PHE A 226 -7.85 -19.88 -11.44
N SER A 227 -8.34 -20.38 -10.30
CA SER A 227 -8.32 -19.64 -9.03
C SER A 227 -7.69 -20.41 -7.86
N GLY A 228 -7.20 -21.64 -8.08
CA GLY A 228 -6.59 -22.46 -7.02
C GLY A 228 -7.57 -22.89 -5.93
N GLY A 229 -8.86 -23.05 -6.26
CA GLY A 229 -9.88 -23.54 -5.32
C GLY A 229 -10.59 -22.45 -4.50
N ILE A 230 -10.13 -21.20 -4.57
CA ILE A 230 -10.73 -20.04 -3.90
C ILE A 230 -11.08 -18.99 -4.95
N GLY A 231 -12.36 -18.65 -5.09
CA GLY A 231 -12.78 -17.68 -6.10
C GLY A 231 -12.24 -16.27 -5.84
N PRO A 232 -12.08 -15.41 -6.88
CA PRO A 232 -11.48 -14.08 -6.73
C PRO A 232 -12.22 -13.17 -5.73
N TYR A 233 -13.56 -13.18 -5.77
CA TYR A 233 -14.37 -12.42 -4.81
C TYR A 233 -14.41 -13.04 -3.41
N GLU A 234 -14.06 -14.33 -3.29
CA GLU A 234 -13.97 -15.02 -2.01
C GLU A 234 -12.65 -14.65 -1.31
N ARG A 235 -11.54 -14.62 -2.04
CA ARG A 235 -10.22 -14.19 -1.54
C ARG A 235 -10.24 -12.84 -0.83
N ARG A 236 -10.93 -11.85 -1.39
CA ARG A 236 -11.09 -10.53 -0.73
C ARG A 236 -11.76 -10.62 0.64
N ARG A 237 -12.70 -11.54 0.80
CA ARG A 237 -13.38 -11.77 2.07
C ARG A 237 -12.51 -12.54 3.05
N VAL A 238 -11.68 -13.46 2.55
CA VAL A 238 -10.65 -14.11 3.38
C VAL A 238 -9.71 -13.04 3.94
N GLY A 239 -9.23 -12.11 3.11
CA GLY A 239 -8.41 -10.99 3.58
C GLY A 239 -9.10 -10.08 4.61
N ARG A 240 -10.41 -9.89 4.49
CA ARG A 240 -11.16 -9.12 5.50
C ARG A 240 -11.41 -9.90 6.78
N ALA A 241 -11.61 -11.21 6.67
CA ALA A 241 -11.70 -12.11 7.82
C ALA A 241 -10.36 -12.17 8.56
N LEU A 242 -9.24 -12.21 7.83
CA LEU A 242 -7.90 -12.05 8.38
C LEU A 242 -7.76 -10.73 9.16
N GLY A 243 -8.12 -9.60 8.54
CA GLY A 243 -8.10 -8.32 9.26
C GLY A 243 -9.06 -8.26 10.46
N ALA A 244 -10.12 -9.07 10.50
CA ALA A 244 -10.99 -9.17 11.67
C ALA A 244 -10.32 -9.96 12.81
N LEU A 245 -9.61 -11.04 12.49
CA LEU A 245 -8.85 -11.81 13.47
C LEU A 245 -7.78 -10.96 14.17
N ALA A 246 -7.14 -10.02 13.43
CA ALA A 246 -6.23 -9.04 14.00
C ALA A 246 -6.93 -8.09 14.98
N MET A 247 -8.07 -7.52 14.55
CA MET A 247 -8.88 -6.60 15.36
C MET A 247 -9.44 -7.25 16.63
N ASP A 248 -9.76 -8.55 16.57
CA ASP A 248 -10.25 -9.34 17.69
C ASP A 248 -9.12 -9.74 18.66
N GLY A 249 -7.85 -9.46 18.31
CA GLY A 249 -6.66 -9.78 19.10
C GLY A 249 -6.33 -11.28 19.12
N GLU A 250 -6.85 -12.06 18.17
CA GLU A 250 -6.56 -13.50 18.09
C GLU A 250 -5.17 -13.77 17.52
N TYR A 251 -4.69 -12.91 16.61
CA TYR A 251 -3.37 -12.99 15.97
C TYR A 251 -2.76 -11.59 15.85
N THR A 252 -1.44 -11.51 15.75
CA THR A 252 -0.76 -10.23 15.52
C THR A 252 -0.94 -9.76 14.07
N ASP A 253 -0.76 -8.47 13.81
CA ASP A 253 -0.83 -7.93 12.46
C ASP A 253 0.21 -8.61 11.53
N GLU A 254 1.39 -8.97 12.05
CA GLU A 254 2.44 -9.66 11.28
C GLU A 254 2.00 -11.05 10.86
N GLU A 255 1.44 -11.83 11.79
CA GLU A 255 0.93 -13.17 11.52
C GLU A 255 -0.17 -13.13 10.45
N ILE A 256 -1.00 -12.07 10.49
CA ILE A 256 -2.07 -11.84 9.53
C ILE A 256 -1.54 -11.45 8.14
N ILE A 257 -0.53 -10.58 8.07
CA ILE A 257 0.12 -10.19 6.82
C ILE A 257 0.85 -11.37 6.20
N ASP A 258 1.55 -12.17 7.00
CA ASP A 258 2.21 -13.40 6.54
C ASP A 258 1.21 -14.43 6.05
N ALA A 259 0.10 -14.64 6.77
CA ALA A 259 -0.97 -15.53 6.33
C ALA A 259 -1.62 -15.02 5.03
N ALA A 260 -1.84 -13.71 4.89
CA ALA A 260 -2.40 -13.10 3.68
C ALA A 260 -1.46 -13.27 2.48
N ASN A 261 -0.16 -13.18 2.70
CA ASN A 261 0.85 -13.36 1.65
C ASN A 261 1.07 -14.85 1.33
N ALA A 262 1.24 -15.71 2.32
CA ALA A 262 1.46 -17.14 2.09
C ALA A 262 0.21 -17.85 1.54
N GLN A 263 -0.99 -17.36 1.90
CA GLN A 263 -2.29 -17.91 1.49
C GLN A 263 -2.48 -19.38 1.83
N GLN A 264 -1.85 -19.81 2.92
CA GLN A 264 -1.85 -21.16 3.43
C GLN A 264 -1.58 -21.15 4.93
N GLY A 265 -1.89 -22.25 5.59
CA GLY A 265 -1.62 -22.45 7.02
C GLY A 265 -2.83 -22.11 7.91
N PRO A 266 -2.72 -22.40 9.23
CA PRO A 266 -3.88 -22.42 10.13
C PRO A 266 -4.66 -21.10 10.19
N ILE A 267 -3.95 -19.97 10.17
CA ILE A 267 -4.54 -18.61 10.24
C ILE A 267 -5.34 -18.32 8.96
N TRP A 268 -4.76 -18.64 7.80
CA TRP A 268 -5.45 -18.51 6.51
C TRP A 268 -6.68 -19.43 6.44
N ASP A 269 -6.54 -20.66 6.92
CA ASP A 269 -7.60 -21.67 6.92
C ASP A 269 -8.78 -21.24 7.81
N GLN A 270 -8.50 -20.69 9.00
CA GLN A 270 -9.49 -20.11 9.89
C GLN A 270 -10.20 -18.91 9.24
N ALA A 271 -9.45 -17.99 8.62
CA ALA A 271 -10.03 -16.85 7.92
C ALA A 271 -10.91 -17.29 6.75
N MET A 272 -10.51 -18.34 6.01
CA MET A 272 -11.31 -18.90 4.94
C MET A 272 -12.60 -19.55 5.45
N GLN A 273 -12.55 -20.28 6.57
CA GLN A 273 -13.75 -20.80 7.23
C GLN A 273 -14.69 -19.67 7.67
N ASN A 274 -14.16 -18.62 8.31
CA ASN A 274 -14.94 -17.48 8.77
C ASN A 274 -15.61 -16.76 7.59
N ALA A 275 -14.86 -16.48 6.52
CA ALA A 275 -15.39 -15.86 5.31
C ALA A 275 -16.48 -16.71 4.66
N ALA A 276 -16.31 -18.02 4.58
CA ALA A 276 -17.27 -18.92 3.98
C ALA A 276 -18.56 -19.05 4.81
N ARG A 277 -18.45 -19.17 6.14
CA ARG A 277 -19.61 -19.23 7.06
C ARG A 277 -20.41 -17.94 7.04
N GLN A 278 -19.75 -16.78 7.08
CA GLN A 278 -20.40 -15.48 6.96
C GLN A 278 -21.17 -15.35 5.64
N ARG A 279 -20.65 -15.97 4.57
CA ARG A 279 -21.25 -15.90 3.25
C ARG A 279 -22.41 -16.85 3.02
N ALA A 280 -22.41 -18.00 3.68
CA ALA A 280 -23.27 -19.11 3.35
C ALA A 280 -24.77 -18.78 3.36
N PRO A 281 -25.35 -18.05 4.35
CA PRO A 281 -26.77 -17.70 4.33
C PRO A 281 -27.17 -16.92 3.08
N GLY A 282 -26.38 -15.91 2.69
CA GLY A 282 -26.65 -15.10 1.51
C GLY A 282 -26.51 -15.88 0.19
N GLN A 283 -25.65 -16.89 0.15
CA GLN A 283 -25.51 -17.77 -1.02
C GLN A 283 -26.67 -18.76 -1.15
N ILE A 284 -27.15 -19.32 -0.03
CA ILE A 284 -28.34 -20.20 0.00
C ILE A 284 -29.59 -19.42 -0.39
N MET A 285 -29.78 -18.21 0.15
CA MET A 285 -30.90 -17.34 -0.22
C MET A 285 -30.86 -16.97 -1.71
N SER A 286 -29.67 -16.68 -2.25
CA SER A 286 -29.52 -16.41 -3.68
C SER A 286 -29.87 -17.60 -4.56
N PHE A 287 -29.59 -18.83 -4.10
CA PHE A 287 -29.97 -20.04 -4.84
C PHE A 287 -31.49 -20.24 -4.89
N LEU A 288 -32.20 -19.92 -3.79
CA LEU A 288 -33.65 -20.07 -3.70
C LEU A 288 -34.42 -18.91 -4.37
N GLY A 289 -33.96 -17.68 -4.19
CA GLY A 289 -34.67 -16.46 -4.60
C GLY A 289 -34.11 -15.78 -5.85
N GLY A 290 -32.94 -16.17 -6.34
CA GLY A 290 -32.24 -15.49 -7.44
C GLY A 290 -31.20 -14.46 -6.97
N PRO A 291 -30.49 -13.80 -7.90
CA PRO A 291 -29.32 -12.97 -7.59
C PRO A 291 -29.62 -11.73 -6.73
N GLY A 292 -30.85 -11.23 -6.73
CA GLY A 292 -31.26 -10.07 -5.92
C GLY A 292 -31.46 -10.39 -4.44
N PHE A 293 -31.66 -11.67 -4.10
CA PHE A 293 -31.73 -12.17 -2.73
C PHE A 293 -30.35 -12.55 -2.18
N LYS A 294 -29.29 -12.25 -2.94
CA LYS A 294 -27.91 -12.40 -2.51
C LYS A 294 -27.57 -11.29 -1.50
N ALA A 295 -27.87 -11.54 -0.23
CA ALA A 295 -27.54 -10.63 0.87
C ALA A 295 -26.07 -10.19 0.81
N ARG A 296 -25.79 -8.90 1.00
CA ARG A 296 -24.45 -8.33 1.17
C ARG A 296 -24.32 -7.80 2.59
N THR A 297 -23.16 -7.97 3.19
CA THR A 297 -22.89 -7.50 4.56
C THR A 297 -22.31 -6.09 4.54
N THR A 298 -22.35 -5.40 5.67
CA THR A 298 -21.61 -4.14 5.90
C THR A 298 -20.12 -4.29 5.58
N THR A 299 -19.56 -5.47 5.88
CA THR A 299 -18.21 -5.88 5.51
C THR A 299 -17.95 -5.89 4.00
N ASP A 300 -18.90 -6.37 3.18
CA ASP A 300 -18.79 -6.31 1.71
C ASP A 300 -18.74 -4.84 1.25
N VAL A 301 -19.55 -3.96 1.86
CA VAL A 301 -19.59 -2.52 1.54
C VAL A 301 -18.28 -1.83 1.91
N SER A 302 -17.70 -2.14 3.08
CA SER A 302 -16.44 -1.53 3.51
C SER A 302 -15.26 -1.93 2.62
N ILE A 303 -15.22 -3.19 2.16
CA ILE A 303 -14.21 -3.65 1.19
C ILE A 303 -14.35 -2.87 -0.12
N ASP A 304 -15.57 -2.74 -0.65
CA ASP A 304 -15.79 -2.05 -1.92
C ASP A 304 -15.52 -0.53 -1.81
N ARG A 305 -15.81 0.09 -0.66
CA ARG A 305 -15.45 1.49 -0.38
C ARG A 305 -13.93 1.66 -0.33
N MET A 306 -13.22 0.81 0.40
CA MET A 306 -11.75 0.80 0.43
C MET A 306 -11.17 0.69 -0.98
N TYR A 307 -11.64 -0.28 -1.78
CA TYR A 307 -11.18 -0.41 -3.17
C TYR A 307 -11.47 0.83 -4.01
N THR A 308 -12.65 1.43 -3.86
CA THR A 308 -13.01 2.65 -4.61
C THR A 308 -12.06 3.79 -4.30
N GLU A 309 -11.75 4.01 -3.02
CA GLU A 309 -10.82 5.07 -2.60
C GLU A 309 -9.37 4.76 -2.98
N TYR A 310 -8.92 3.52 -2.77
CA TYR A 310 -7.62 3.02 -3.23
C TYR A 310 -7.44 3.24 -4.74
N TYR A 311 -8.47 2.98 -5.53
CA TYR A 311 -8.40 3.23 -6.97
C TYR A 311 -8.53 4.67 -7.38
N SER A 312 -9.30 5.45 -6.64
CA SER A 312 -9.35 6.89 -6.85
C SER A 312 -7.95 7.48 -6.70
N LEU A 313 -7.17 6.99 -5.73
CA LEU A 313 -5.76 7.36 -5.55
C LEU A 313 -4.93 6.99 -6.77
N TRP A 314 -4.94 5.73 -7.21
CA TRP A 314 -4.17 5.29 -8.39
C TRP A 314 -4.64 5.90 -9.72
N ASN A 315 -5.89 6.31 -9.85
CA ASN A 315 -6.33 7.02 -11.05
C ASN A 315 -5.87 8.48 -11.08
N GLN A 316 -5.41 9.01 -9.94
CA GLN A 316 -4.94 10.38 -9.78
C GLN A 316 -3.42 10.46 -9.60
N ASP A 317 -2.73 9.33 -9.54
CA ASP A 317 -1.29 9.23 -9.27
C ASP A 317 -0.43 10.10 -10.18
N ALA A 318 -0.80 10.24 -11.46
CA ALA A 318 -0.10 11.07 -12.43
C ALA A 318 -0.12 12.57 -12.05
N ASN A 319 -1.08 13.00 -11.24
CA ASN A 319 -1.21 14.38 -10.74
C ASN A 319 -0.70 14.54 -9.31
N LEU A 320 -0.21 13.46 -8.68
CA LEU A 320 0.30 13.46 -7.32
C LEU A 320 1.81 13.27 -7.31
N SER A 321 2.52 13.83 -6.34
CA SER A 321 3.92 13.48 -6.09
C SER A 321 4.04 12.06 -5.51
N PRO A 322 5.21 11.40 -5.59
CA PRO A 322 5.49 10.16 -4.85
C PRO A 322 5.08 10.18 -3.39
N GLU A 323 5.36 11.29 -2.71
CA GLU A 323 5.08 11.50 -1.29
C GLU A 323 3.58 11.64 -1.04
N GLU A 324 2.87 12.37 -1.89
CA GLU A 324 1.41 12.48 -1.81
C GLU A 324 0.72 11.13 -1.98
N VAL A 325 1.25 10.27 -2.87
CA VAL A 325 0.76 8.90 -3.04
C VAL A 325 1.00 8.07 -1.78
N ARG A 326 2.22 8.13 -1.22
CA ARG A 326 2.59 7.42 0.01
C ARG A 326 1.72 7.84 1.19
N THR A 327 1.59 9.14 1.43
CA THR A 327 0.75 9.71 2.49
C THR A 327 -0.72 9.34 2.30
N SER A 328 -1.21 9.35 1.07
CA SER A 328 -2.58 8.92 0.77
C SER A 328 -2.78 7.42 1.04
N MET A 329 -1.78 6.58 0.77
CA MET A 329 -1.82 5.16 1.10
C MET A 329 -1.88 4.93 2.62
N ASP A 330 -1.09 5.67 3.39
CA ASP A 330 -1.08 5.54 4.85
C ASP A 330 -2.40 6.04 5.46
N ASN A 331 -2.96 7.13 4.93
CA ASN A 331 -4.31 7.59 5.30
C ASN A 331 -5.39 6.52 5.02
N LEU A 332 -5.26 5.77 3.93
CA LEU A 332 -6.16 4.64 3.65
C LEU A 332 -5.96 3.49 4.64
N ARG A 333 -4.72 3.16 5.03
CA ARG A 333 -4.44 2.14 6.06
C ARG A 333 -5.06 2.51 7.41
N GLN A 334 -4.93 3.76 7.83
CA GLN A 334 -5.53 4.25 9.08
C GLN A 334 -7.06 4.14 9.04
N ARG A 335 -7.68 4.50 7.91
CA ARG A 335 -9.15 4.41 7.73
C ARG A 335 -9.64 2.96 7.61
N TYR A 336 -8.82 2.09 7.03
CA TYR A 336 -9.13 0.69 6.76
C TYR A 336 -8.00 -0.21 7.28
N PRO A 337 -7.97 -0.54 8.58
CA PRO A 337 -6.87 -1.33 9.15
C PRO A 337 -6.74 -2.73 8.55
N PHE A 338 -7.80 -3.26 7.93
CA PHE A 338 -7.79 -4.53 7.19
C PHE A 338 -7.24 -4.41 5.76
N MET A 339 -6.87 -3.22 5.28
CA MET A 339 -6.55 -2.97 3.87
C MET A 339 -5.42 -3.86 3.39
N ASP A 340 -4.30 -3.89 4.11
CA ASP A 340 -3.12 -4.65 3.70
C ASP A 340 -3.44 -6.15 3.61
N ALA A 341 -4.16 -6.73 4.58
CA ALA A 341 -4.61 -8.12 4.52
C ALA A 341 -5.51 -8.40 3.29
N VAL A 342 -6.41 -7.47 2.94
CA VAL A 342 -7.27 -7.58 1.75
C VAL A 342 -6.49 -7.46 0.45
N LEU A 343 -5.51 -6.56 0.38
CA LEU A 343 -4.67 -6.35 -0.80
C LEU A 343 -3.73 -7.54 -1.03
N LEU A 344 -3.16 -8.10 0.04
CA LEU A 344 -2.25 -9.24 -0.03
C LEU A 344 -2.95 -10.58 -0.31
N SER A 345 -4.23 -10.69 0.05
CA SER A 345 -5.04 -11.89 -0.24
C SER A 345 -5.37 -12.09 -1.73
N ARG A 346 -5.00 -11.15 -2.60
CA ARG A 346 -5.15 -11.27 -4.07
C ARG A 346 -4.38 -12.46 -4.60
N LYS A 347 -4.81 -13.06 -5.71
CA LYS A 347 -4.16 -14.29 -6.20
C LYS A 347 -2.67 -14.08 -6.48
N GLY A 348 -2.32 -12.97 -7.11
CA GLY A 348 -0.96 -12.61 -7.46
C GLY A 348 -0.93 -11.31 -8.25
N GLY A 349 0.19 -11.08 -8.92
CA GLY A 349 0.41 -9.97 -9.83
C GLY A 349 0.88 -8.68 -9.16
N VAL A 350 1.24 -7.72 -10.00
CA VAL A 350 1.97 -6.51 -9.61
C VAL A 350 1.28 -5.71 -8.49
N LEU A 351 -0.05 -5.67 -8.45
CA LEU A 351 -0.75 -4.93 -7.40
C LEU A 351 -0.63 -5.57 -6.02
N ARG A 352 -0.45 -6.90 -5.93
CA ARG A 352 -0.18 -7.59 -4.68
C ARG A 352 1.25 -7.31 -4.25
N ASP A 353 2.19 -7.44 -5.18
CA ASP A 353 3.62 -7.21 -4.95
C ASP A 353 3.89 -5.77 -4.50
N ARG A 354 3.25 -4.79 -5.16
CA ARG A 354 3.25 -3.38 -4.77
C ARG A 354 2.72 -3.18 -3.36
N ALA A 355 1.58 -3.80 -3.02
CA ALA A 355 1.01 -3.69 -1.67
C ALA A 355 1.93 -4.29 -0.61
N TYR A 356 2.60 -5.40 -0.93
CA TYR A 356 3.59 -6.02 -0.05
C TYR A 356 4.81 -5.12 0.14
N ALA A 357 5.38 -4.60 -0.95
CA ALA A 357 6.52 -3.69 -0.91
C ALA A 357 6.21 -2.43 -0.06
N TYR A 358 5.07 -1.76 -0.29
CA TYR A 358 4.67 -0.63 0.56
C TYR A 358 4.45 -1.02 2.03
N ASN A 359 4.04 -2.25 2.32
CA ASN A 359 3.88 -2.71 3.69
C ASN A 359 5.23 -2.96 4.36
N VAL A 360 6.20 -3.55 3.64
CA VAL A 360 7.55 -3.84 4.13
C VAL A 360 8.37 -2.57 4.28
N LEU A 361 8.39 -1.69 3.29
CA LEU A 361 9.11 -0.42 3.37
C LEU A 361 8.54 0.50 4.46
N GLY A 362 7.24 0.35 4.77
CA GLY A 362 6.63 1.03 5.92
C GLY A 362 7.16 0.58 7.29
N ARG A 363 7.97 -0.48 7.35
CA ARG A 363 8.61 -1.02 8.57
C ARG A 363 10.03 -0.50 8.79
N ILE A 364 10.57 0.26 7.84
CA ILE A 364 11.91 0.84 7.91
C ILE A 364 11.77 2.26 8.48
N PRO A 365 12.59 2.69 9.46
CA PRO A 365 12.58 4.06 9.94
C PRO A 365 12.93 5.07 8.84
N PRO A 366 12.53 6.34 8.99
CA PRO A 366 13.04 7.42 8.14
C PRO A 366 14.58 7.44 8.16
N SER A 367 15.19 7.89 7.06
CA SER A 367 16.64 7.91 6.79
C SER A 367 17.35 6.57 6.62
N GLN A 368 16.83 5.46 7.16
CA GLN A 368 17.55 4.18 7.23
C GLN A 368 17.34 3.24 6.03
N SER A 369 16.78 3.74 4.92
CA SER A 369 16.41 2.87 3.79
C SER A 369 17.61 2.25 3.10
N THR A 370 18.74 2.96 3.03
CA THR A 370 19.98 2.49 2.41
C THR A 370 20.59 1.33 3.19
N GLU A 371 20.69 1.48 4.51
CA GLU A 371 21.27 0.48 5.42
C GLU A 371 20.49 -0.84 5.36
N PHE A 372 19.15 -0.77 5.34
CA PHE A 372 18.31 -1.96 5.18
C PHE A 372 18.32 -2.52 3.76
N ALA A 373 18.54 -1.70 2.72
CA ALA A 373 18.73 -2.22 1.37
C ALA A 373 20.03 -3.04 1.29
N GLU A 374 21.12 -2.48 1.80
CA GLU A 374 22.43 -3.12 1.84
C GLU A 374 22.42 -4.41 2.67
N SER A 375 21.71 -4.43 3.81
CA SER A 375 21.62 -5.60 4.68
C SER A 375 21.02 -6.83 3.99
N VAL A 376 20.18 -6.64 2.96
CA VAL A 376 19.60 -7.73 2.16
C VAL A 376 20.21 -7.85 0.76
N GLY A 377 21.31 -7.14 0.49
CA GLY A 377 21.99 -7.15 -0.81
C GLY A 377 21.18 -6.53 -1.95
N LEU A 378 20.24 -5.65 -1.62
CA LEU A 378 19.45 -4.87 -2.56
C LEU A 378 20.24 -3.58 -2.90
N PRO A 379 20.39 -3.22 -4.19
CA PRO A 379 20.91 -1.91 -4.56
C PRO A 379 19.99 -0.83 -3.99
N PRO A 380 20.49 0.13 -3.20
CA PRO A 380 19.67 1.20 -2.62
C PRO A 380 18.84 1.96 -3.66
N GLU A 381 19.34 2.05 -4.89
CA GLU A 381 18.67 2.71 -6.01
C GLU A 381 17.33 2.07 -6.35
N LEU A 382 17.16 0.75 -6.15
CA LEU A 382 15.88 0.10 -6.38
C LEU A 382 14.82 0.49 -5.34
N MET A 383 15.22 0.84 -4.10
CA MET A 383 14.26 1.39 -3.13
C MET A 383 13.84 2.81 -3.52
N SER A 384 14.79 3.65 -3.92
CA SER A 384 14.50 5.01 -4.40
C SER A 384 13.61 4.98 -5.65
N GLN A 385 13.96 4.16 -6.62
CA GLN A 385 13.18 3.95 -7.84
C GLN A 385 11.75 3.49 -7.53
N PHE A 386 11.56 2.61 -6.53
CA PHE A 386 10.20 2.19 -6.13
C PHE A 386 9.34 3.38 -5.72
N TYR A 387 9.91 4.33 -4.96
CA TYR A 387 9.19 5.52 -4.55
C TYR A 387 8.99 6.50 -5.71
N GLU A 388 10.03 6.78 -6.49
CA GLU A 388 9.97 7.66 -7.66
C GLU A 388 8.91 7.21 -8.67
N ASP A 389 8.87 5.91 -8.95
CA ASP A 389 7.86 5.27 -9.81
C ASP A 389 6.52 5.08 -9.11
N LYS A 390 6.32 5.60 -7.90
CA LYS A 390 5.06 5.50 -7.12
C LYS A 390 4.63 4.04 -6.90
N GLY A 391 5.57 3.11 -6.95
CA GLY A 391 5.36 1.66 -6.85
C GLY A 391 4.95 0.97 -8.16
N HIS A 392 5.06 1.64 -9.31
CA HIS A 392 4.78 1.06 -10.65
C HIS A 392 5.88 0.11 -11.14
N ILE A 393 6.09 -0.98 -10.40
CA ILE A 393 7.09 -2.01 -10.72
C ILE A 393 6.76 -2.82 -11.99
N GLU A 394 5.57 -2.66 -12.59
CA GLU A 394 5.20 -3.29 -13.87
C GLU A 394 6.04 -2.81 -15.07
N ASN A 395 6.71 -1.67 -14.92
CA ASN A 395 7.54 -1.09 -15.97
C ASN A 395 9.02 -1.47 -15.84
N TRP A 396 9.39 -2.21 -14.79
CA TRP A 396 10.77 -2.56 -14.49
C TRP A 396 11.24 -3.74 -15.32
N ASP A 397 12.56 -3.91 -15.41
CA ASP A 397 13.09 -5.17 -15.93
C ASP A 397 12.70 -6.33 -15.00
N GLU A 398 12.41 -7.50 -15.58
CA GLU A 398 11.96 -8.67 -14.83
C GLU A 398 12.99 -9.07 -13.77
N SER A 399 14.30 -8.91 -14.05
CA SER A 399 15.36 -9.23 -13.10
C SER A 399 15.44 -8.26 -11.93
N GLU A 400 15.22 -6.95 -12.18
CA GLU A 400 15.18 -5.91 -11.14
C GLU A 400 13.96 -6.10 -10.25
N GLN A 401 12.79 -6.35 -10.85
CA GLN A 401 11.56 -6.64 -10.11
C GLN A 401 11.72 -7.87 -9.21
N GLN A 402 12.29 -8.96 -9.72
CA GLN A 402 12.52 -10.18 -8.93
C GLN A 402 13.51 -9.93 -7.79
N ARG A 403 14.60 -9.20 -8.05
CA ARG A 403 15.60 -8.86 -7.03
C ARG A 403 15.00 -7.98 -5.93
N PHE A 404 14.23 -6.97 -6.33
CA PHE A 404 13.52 -6.08 -5.41
C PHE A 404 12.54 -6.85 -4.52
N MET A 405 11.68 -7.69 -5.12
CA MET A 405 10.71 -8.46 -4.35
C MET A 405 11.34 -9.54 -3.46
N ALA A 406 12.50 -10.09 -3.85
CA ALA A 406 13.28 -10.97 -2.98
C ALA A 406 13.81 -10.22 -1.74
N GLY A 407 14.36 -9.01 -1.93
CA GLY A 407 14.76 -8.14 -0.81
C GLY A 407 13.58 -7.77 0.09
N MET A 408 12.41 -7.46 -0.49
CA MET A 408 11.19 -7.21 0.29
C MET A 408 10.73 -8.43 1.09
N ALA A 409 10.89 -9.65 0.56
CA ALA A 409 10.57 -10.88 1.29
C ALA A 409 11.50 -11.10 2.49
N ASP A 410 12.80 -10.83 2.33
CA ASP A 410 13.76 -10.94 3.44
C ASP A 410 13.51 -9.86 4.50
N LEU A 411 13.34 -8.59 4.10
CA LEU A 411 13.02 -7.50 5.03
C LEU A 411 11.68 -7.71 5.73
N GLY A 412 10.65 -8.17 5.02
CA GLY A 412 9.34 -8.46 5.62
C GLY A 412 9.33 -9.63 6.60
N ALA A 413 10.29 -10.55 6.47
CA ALA A 413 10.50 -11.65 7.42
C ALA A 413 11.38 -11.25 8.61
N ALA A 414 12.23 -10.23 8.46
CA ALA A 414 13.12 -9.71 9.49
C ALA A 414 12.49 -8.60 10.35
N LEU A 415 11.77 -7.66 9.74
CA LEU A 415 11.25 -6.46 10.39
C LEU A 415 9.80 -6.65 10.86
N ALA A 416 9.54 -6.33 12.13
CA ALA A 416 8.20 -6.32 12.71
C ALA A 416 7.40 -5.11 12.21
N LEU A 417 6.07 -5.16 12.31
CA LEU A 417 5.26 -4.00 11.95
C LEU A 417 5.39 -2.97 13.07
N PRO A 418 5.69 -1.70 12.75
CA PRO A 418 5.67 -0.64 13.76
C PRO A 418 4.26 -0.49 14.33
N ASP A 419 4.15 -0.14 15.60
CA ASP A 419 2.87 0.22 16.21
C ASP A 419 2.33 1.53 15.62
N GLN A 420 1.10 1.89 15.98
CA GLN A 420 0.46 3.09 15.42
C GLN A 420 1.24 4.38 15.78
N VAL A 421 1.78 4.47 16.99
CA VAL A 421 2.51 5.67 17.45
C VAL A 421 3.79 5.83 16.66
N THR A 422 4.55 4.75 16.49
CA THR A 422 5.78 4.69 15.71
C THR A 422 5.52 5.04 14.25
N ARG A 423 4.44 4.50 13.64
CA ARG A 423 4.05 4.85 12.27
C ARG A 423 3.73 6.32 12.11
N GLU A 424 2.97 6.88 13.04
CA GLU A 424 2.60 8.30 13.03
C GLU A 424 3.85 9.17 13.15
N ASP A 425 4.77 8.83 14.05
CA ASP A 425 6.02 9.54 14.26
C ASP A 425 6.94 9.50 13.03
N TRP A 426 7.12 8.32 12.43
CA TRP A 426 7.87 8.14 11.19
C TRP A 426 7.25 8.91 10.02
N ASN A 427 5.92 8.93 9.93
CA ASN A 427 5.24 9.68 8.90
C ASN A 427 5.38 11.19 9.08
N ASN A 428 5.32 11.69 10.32
CA ASN A 428 5.59 13.08 10.62
C ASN A 428 7.03 13.47 10.24
N ALA A 429 8.01 12.62 10.53
CA ALA A 429 9.41 12.86 10.18
C ALA A 429 9.63 12.92 8.66
N ARG A 430 9.07 11.96 7.91
CA ARG A 430 9.18 11.97 6.45
C ARG A 430 8.42 13.13 5.81
N ASN A 431 7.27 13.51 6.35
CA ASN A 431 6.52 14.67 5.87
C ASN A 431 7.29 15.97 6.12
N ALA A 432 7.87 16.13 7.31
CA ALA A 432 8.74 17.27 7.60
C ALA A 432 9.96 17.31 6.67
N TYR A 433 10.53 16.14 6.32
CA TYR A 433 11.67 16.07 5.40
C TYR A 433 11.25 16.43 3.98
N SER A 434 10.08 15.94 3.53
CA SER A 434 9.47 16.28 2.25
C SER A 434 9.17 17.79 2.15
N ASP A 435 8.58 18.39 3.18
CA ASP A 435 8.31 19.83 3.23
C ASP A 435 9.62 20.63 3.17
N MET A 436 10.66 20.17 3.87
CA MET A 436 12.00 20.75 3.79
C MET A 436 12.55 20.64 2.35
N GLN A 437 12.47 19.48 1.70
CA GLN A 437 12.92 19.32 0.32
C GLN A 437 12.17 20.24 -0.65
N ALA A 438 10.86 20.41 -0.50
CA ALA A 438 10.07 21.33 -1.32
C ALA A 438 10.53 22.80 -1.15
N ILE A 439 10.92 23.22 0.06
CA ILE A 439 11.50 24.55 0.30
C ILE A 439 12.87 24.66 -0.38
N ALA A 440 13.65 23.59 -0.39
CA ALA A 440 14.94 23.57 -1.07
C ALA A 440 14.78 23.71 -2.59
N GLU A 441 13.85 22.96 -3.18
CA GLU A 441 13.53 23.04 -4.61
C GLU A 441 13.05 24.45 -5.02
N ASP A 442 12.20 25.11 -4.20
CA ASP A 442 11.76 26.49 -4.47
C ASP A 442 12.92 27.50 -4.44
N ARG A 443 13.92 27.25 -3.59
CA ARG A 443 15.03 28.18 -3.37
C ARG A 443 16.19 28.01 -4.35
N TRP A 444 16.53 26.77 -4.69
CA TRP A 444 17.72 26.46 -5.51
C TRP A 444 17.39 25.78 -6.84
N GLY A 445 16.14 25.38 -7.06
CA GLY A 445 15.69 24.67 -8.26
C GLY A 445 15.91 23.16 -8.19
N ASN A 446 15.24 22.44 -9.09
CA ASN A 446 15.21 20.97 -9.11
C ASN A 446 16.59 20.35 -9.41
N ASP A 447 17.42 21.04 -10.20
CA ASP A 447 18.73 20.55 -10.62
C ASP A 447 19.75 20.46 -9.46
N LEU A 448 19.47 21.11 -8.32
CA LEU A 448 20.37 21.10 -7.18
C LEU A 448 20.53 19.70 -6.58
N MET A 449 19.46 18.91 -6.52
CA MET A 449 19.53 17.57 -5.93
C MET A 449 20.43 16.64 -6.75
N ASP A 450 20.32 16.69 -8.09
CA ASP A 450 21.23 15.96 -8.99
C ASP A 450 22.70 16.36 -8.78
N GLN A 451 22.95 17.65 -8.52
CA GLN A 451 24.30 18.15 -8.23
C GLN A 451 24.81 17.67 -6.86
N VAL A 452 23.94 17.63 -5.85
CA VAL A 452 24.26 17.10 -4.52
C VAL A 452 24.57 15.61 -4.60
N ASP A 453 23.78 14.84 -5.33
CA ASP A 453 24.02 13.40 -5.53
C ASP A 453 25.32 13.16 -6.30
N THR A 454 25.61 14.00 -7.31
CA THR A 454 26.89 13.97 -8.04
C THR A 454 28.06 14.25 -7.10
N TYR A 455 27.94 15.25 -6.22
CA TYR A 455 28.97 15.59 -5.23
C TYR A 455 29.25 14.41 -4.29
N PHE A 456 28.21 13.79 -3.71
CA PHE A 456 28.39 12.64 -2.83
C PHE A 456 28.88 11.39 -3.57
N GLY A 457 28.46 11.19 -4.83
CA GLY A 457 28.97 10.10 -5.68
C GLY A 457 30.45 10.25 -6.04
N MET A 458 30.99 11.47 -6.05
CA MET A 458 32.43 11.72 -6.23
C MET A 458 33.23 11.61 -4.93
N ARG A 459 32.57 11.72 -3.77
CA ARG A 459 33.21 11.71 -2.45
C ARG A 459 33.49 10.27 -2.02
N GLY A 460 34.65 9.77 -2.42
CA GLY A 460 35.15 8.45 -2.03
C GLY A 460 36.15 8.48 -0.87
N ASP A 461 36.70 7.30 -0.55
CA ASP A 461 37.63 7.11 0.57
C ASP A 461 39.06 7.58 0.27
N THR A 462 39.42 7.69 -1.02
CA THR A 462 40.77 8.08 -1.43
C THR A 462 40.95 9.59 -1.42
N GLN A 463 42.20 10.04 -1.23
CA GLN A 463 42.52 11.47 -1.28
C GLN A 463 42.16 12.09 -2.64
N GLU A 464 42.38 11.36 -3.75
CA GLU A 464 42.06 11.84 -5.10
C GLU A 464 40.56 12.07 -5.31
N GLU A 465 39.71 11.24 -4.71
CA GLU A 465 38.26 11.40 -4.76
C GLU A 465 37.80 12.58 -3.90
N LYS A 466 38.42 12.77 -2.73
CA LYS A 466 38.19 13.94 -1.87
C LYS A 466 38.54 15.24 -2.60
N ASP A 467 39.72 15.32 -3.19
CA ASP A 467 40.18 16.50 -3.95
C ASP A 467 39.23 16.82 -5.14
N LYS A 468 38.71 15.78 -5.82
CA LYS A 468 37.71 15.94 -6.89
C LYS A 468 36.38 16.46 -6.37
N SER A 469 35.92 15.94 -5.23
CA SER A 469 34.67 16.40 -4.61
C SER A 469 34.77 17.84 -4.11
N GLU A 470 35.94 18.25 -3.58
CA GLU A 470 36.21 19.63 -3.16
C GLU A 470 36.25 20.57 -4.36
N ALA A 471 36.96 20.22 -5.43
CA ALA A 471 36.97 21.01 -6.67
C ALA A 471 35.56 21.15 -7.29
N PHE A 472 34.72 20.11 -7.15
CA PHE A 472 33.33 20.16 -7.60
C PHE A 472 32.47 21.07 -6.71
N LEU A 473 32.70 21.06 -5.39
CA LEU A 473 32.03 21.94 -4.44
C LEU A 473 32.39 23.42 -4.69
N GLU A 474 33.67 23.72 -4.93
CA GLU A 474 34.16 25.06 -5.28
C GLU A 474 33.52 25.59 -6.58
N ALA A 475 33.37 24.71 -7.58
CA ALA A 475 32.73 25.06 -8.84
C ALA A 475 31.21 25.25 -8.73
N ASN A 476 30.57 24.70 -7.68
CA ASN A 476 29.13 24.71 -7.47
C ASN A 476 28.78 25.17 -6.03
N PRO A 477 28.99 26.47 -5.70
CA PRO A 477 28.83 26.99 -4.34
C PRO A 477 27.40 26.83 -3.78
N SER A 478 26.39 26.71 -4.65
CA SER A 478 25.01 26.42 -4.25
C SER A 478 24.85 25.10 -3.49
N ILE A 479 25.72 24.11 -3.74
CA ILE A 479 25.73 22.83 -3.01
C ILE A 479 26.09 23.08 -1.55
N GLY A 480 27.16 23.85 -1.30
CA GLY A 480 27.59 24.21 0.06
C GLY A 480 26.51 24.98 0.82
N GLU A 481 25.92 26.01 0.18
CA GLU A 481 24.82 26.78 0.77
C GLU A 481 23.61 25.92 1.13
N TYR A 482 23.27 24.94 0.28
CA TYR A 482 22.20 24.00 0.54
C TYR A 482 22.53 23.05 1.69
N LEU A 483 23.74 22.47 1.73
CA LEU A 483 24.15 21.56 2.80
C LEU A 483 24.13 22.26 4.17
N ASP A 484 24.62 23.51 4.23
CA ASP A 484 24.56 24.34 5.44
C ASP A 484 23.13 24.64 5.86
N TRP A 485 22.27 25.03 4.91
CA TRP A 485 20.86 25.27 5.18
C TRP A 485 20.13 24.00 5.61
N LYS A 486 20.41 22.86 4.98
CA LYS A 486 19.83 21.56 5.32
C LYS A 486 20.22 21.17 6.74
N ALA A 487 21.49 21.30 7.11
CA ALA A 487 21.94 21.03 8.46
C ALA A 487 21.26 21.97 9.49
N GLN A 488 21.06 23.24 9.15
CA GLN A 488 20.30 24.17 9.98
C GLN A 488 18.81 23.79 10.09
N ALA A 489 18.16 23.41 8.99
CA ALA A 489 16.76 23.03 8.95
C ALA A 489 16.50 21.73 9.76
N VAL A 490 17.37 20.73 9.58
CA VAL A 490 17.34 19.48 10.34
C VAL A 490 17.58 19.75 11.82
N SER A 491 18.57 20.58 12.17
CA SER A 491 18.91 20.84 13.57
C SER A 491 17.88 21.68 14.33
N SER A 492 17.17 22.56 13.63
CA SER A 492 16.14 23.43 14.22
C SER A 492 14.76 22.77 14.32
N THR A 493 14.56 21.61 13.68
CA THR A 493 13.29 20.88 13.68
C THR A 493 13.44 19.58 14.45
N PRO A 494 12.89 19.45 15.68
CA PRO A 494 13.09 18.26 16.52
C PRO A 494 12.79 16.93 15.81
N GLN A 495 11.73 16.88 15.00
CA GLN A 495 11.37 15.68 14.26
C GLN A 495 12.41 15.28 13.21
N LEU A 496 13.00 16.26 12.50
CA LEU A 496 14.05 16.00 11.53
C LEU A 496 15.35 15.64 12.22
N ALA A 497 15.64 16.34 13.31
CA ALA A 497 16.81 16.11 14.13
C ALA A 497 16.88 14.64 14.60
N SER A 498 15.76 14.08 15.09
CA SER A 498 15.70 12.71 15.58
C SER A 498 16.05 11.65 14.54
N TYR A 499 15.66 11.83 13.28
CA TYR A 499 15.84 10.80 12.24
C TYR A 499 16.93 11.11 11.22
N TYR A 500 17.15 12.39 10.93
CA TYR A 500 18.05 12.87 9.91
C TYR A 500 19.20 13.69 10.48
N GLY A 501 19.18 14.05 11.78
CA GLY A 501 20.18 14.88 12.44
C GLY A 501 21.20 14.06 13.20
N GLY A 502 22.23 13.57 12.50
CA GLY A 502 23.37 12.94 13.16
C GLY A 502 24.24 13.95 13.92
N ILE A 503 24.82 13.55 15.05
CA ILE A 503 25.82 14.34 15.79
C ILE A 503 26.94 14.82 14.85
N GLU A 504 27.39 13.96 13.93
CA GLU A 504 28.42 14.28 12.95
C GLU A 504 28.00 15.39 11.97
N GLN A 505 26.73 15.42 11.55
CA GLN A 505 26.24 16.48 10.66
C GLN A 505 26.19 17.83 11.36
N ILE A 506 25.80 17.85 12.64
CA ILE A 506 25.80 19.06 13.47
C ILE A 506 27.21 19.57 13.69
N GLN A 507 28.14 18.67 14.03
CA GLN A 507 29.55 19.01 14.15
C GLN A 507 30.11 19.54 12.83
N SER A 508 29.75 18.91 11.70
CA SER A 508 30.17 19.36 10.37
C SER A 508 29.64 20.76 10.05
N TYR A 509 28.38 21.04 10.36
CA TYR A 509 27.78 22.36 10.21
C TYR A 509 28.52 23.43 11.03
N TRP A 510 28.70 23.21 12.34
CA TRP A 510 29.39 24.18 13.19
C TRP A 510 30.88 24.33 12.85
N LYS A 511 31.53 23.28 12.32
CA LYS A 511 32.87 23.39 11.72
C LYS A 511 32.85 24.29 10.48
N GLY A 512 31.85 24.18 9.61
CA GLY A 512 31.64 25.10 8.49
C GLY A 512 31.48 26.55 8.95
N VAL A 513 30.65 26.79 9.97
CA VAL A 513 30.48 28.12 10.58
C VAL A 513 31.80 28.65 11.16
N MET A 514 32.56 27.80 11.86
CA MET A 514 33.89 28.14 12.38
C MET A 514 34.84 28.57 11.26
N TRP A 515 34.91 27.81 10.16
CA TRP A 515 35.79 28.15 9.03
C TRP A 515 35.40 29.47 8.38
N ASN A 516 34.10 29.70 8.17
CA ASN A 516 33.58 30.98 7.66
C ASN A 516 33.91 32.16 8.61
N ALA A 517 33.85 31.95 9.93
CA ALA A 517 34.19 32.98 10.91
C ALA A 517 35.70 33.29 10.91
N ILE A 518 36.54 32.25 10.81
CA ILE A 518 38.00 32.38 10.70
C ILE A 518 38.37 33.16 9.44
N GLU A 519 37.79 32.81 8.29
CA GLU A 519 38.03 33.50 7.03
C GLU A 519 37.55 34.97 7.08
N SER A 520 36.38 35.22 7.68
CA SER A 520 35.85 36.58 7.84
C SER A 520 36.72 37.47 8.75
N GLU A 521 37.42 36.90 9.73
CA GLU A 521 38.26 37.66 10.67
C GLU A 521 39.71 37.81 10.17
N LEU A 522 40.29 36.75 9.60
CA LEU A 522 41.71 36.69 9.25
C LEU A 522 41.98 36.89 7.74
N GLY A 523 40.95 36.79 6.91
CA GLY A 523 41.04 36.88 5.45
C GLY A 523 41.38 35.54 4.79
N GLU A 524 41.07 35.43 3.50
CA GLU A 524 41.22 34.22 2.67
C GLU A 524 42.68 33.71 2.61
N ASP A 525 43.66 34.61 2.73
CA ASP A 525 45.10 34.29 2.72
C ASP A 525 45.56 33.43 3.91
N VAL A 526 44.74 33.31 4.97
CA VAL A 526 45.07 32.49 6.15
C VAL A 526 45.24 31.01 5.78
N TRP A 527 44.49 30.52 4.79
CA TRP A 527 44.55 29.12 4.35
C TRP A 527 45.89 28.81 3.65
N ASN A 528 46.38 29.73 2.82
CA ASN A 528 47.69 29.61 2.17
C ASN A 528 48.82 29.63 3.21
N THR A 529 48.72 30.55 4.17
CA THR A 529 49.72 30.71 5.25
C THR A 529 49.74 29.46 6.14
N TRP A 530 48.58 28.87 6.42
CA TRP A 530 48.46 27.61 7.17
C TRP A 530 49.05 26.42 6.39
N GLY A 531 48.81 26.36 5.07
CA GLY A 531 49.40 25.35 4.19
C GLY A 531 50.92 25.39 4.16
N GLU A 532 51.51 26.58 3.93
CA GLU A 532 52.96 26.79 3.92
C GLU A 532 53.62 26.38 5.26
N TYR A 533 52.95 26.65 6.38
CA TYR A 533 53.42 26.21 7.69
C TYR A 533 53.56 24.69 7.78
N TRP A 534 52.56 23.93 7.33
CA TRP A 534 52.57 22.46 7.38
C TRP A 534 53.55 21.86 6.39
N GLU A 535 53.67 22.41 5.18
CA GLU A 535 54.71 22.00 4.23
C GLU A 535 56.12 22.19 4.81
N LEU A 536 56.39 23.32 5.45
CA LEU A 536 57.67 23.58 6.13
C LEU A 536 57.90 22.60 7.29
N LYS A 537 56.84 22.27 8.04
CA LYS A 537 56.93 21.34 9.17
C LYS A 537 57.22 19.91 8.71
N ASP A 538 56.55 19.44 7.67
CA ASP A 538 56.72 18.08 7.12
C ASP A 538 58.06 17.93 6.40
N ALA A 539 58.55 18.99 5.75
CA ALA A 539 59.88 19.03 5.16
C ALA A 539 61.03 19.17 6.19
N GLY A 540 60.72 19.34 7.48
CA GLY A 540 61.71 19.57 8.54
C GLY A 540 62.42 20.94 8.44
N GLY A 541 61.77 21.92 7.81
CA GLY A 541 62.22 23.30 7.68
C GLY A 541 62.05 24.13 8.96
N ASP A 542 62.35 25.44 8.87
CA ASP A 542 62.25 26.36 10.01
C ASP A 542 60.81 26.89 10.24
N TYR A 543 59.88 25.95 10.46
CA TYR A 543 58.46 26.24 10.68
C TYR A 543 58.21 27.11 11.92
N LYS A 544 59.14 27.13 12.89
CA LYS A 544 59.02 27.95 14.11
C LYS A 544 59.26 29.42 13.81
N SER A 545 60.28 29.73 13.02
CA SER A 545 60.51 31.12 12.59
C SER A 545 59.38 31.60 11.67
N PHE A 546 58.83 30.72 10.84
CA PHE A 546 57.65 31.01 10.03
C PHE A 546 56.45 31.36 10.91
N TRP A 547 56.10 30.49 11.89
CA TRP A 547 55.03 30.76 12.84
C TRP A 547 55.17 32.11 13.55
N ASN A 548 56.37 32.43 14.05
CA ASN A 548 56.63 33.71 14.73
C ASN A 548 56.51 34.95 13.82
N ALA A 549 56.62 34.77 12.50
CA ALA A 549 56.50 35.86 11.53
C ALA A 549 55.03 36.11 11.10
N HIS A 550 54.14 35.17 11.39
CA HIS A 550 52.74 35.15 10.95
C HIS A 550 51.80 35.10 12.17
N PRO A 551 51.61 36.23 12.89
CA PRO A 551 50.77 36.29 14.10
C PRO A 551 49.29 35.91 13.85
N GLU A 552 48.83 35.94 12.60
CA GLU A 552 47.55 35.40 12.18
C GLU A 552 47.41 33.89 12.46
N LEU A 553 48.51 33.13 12.49
CA LEU A 553 48.50 31.69 12.83
C LEU A 553 48.24 31.46 14.33
N ASP A 554 48.73 32.35 15.20
CA ASP A 554 48.39 32.32 16.63
C ASP A 554 46.89 32.59 16.80
N ARG A 555 46.36 33.65 16.16
CA ARG A 555 44.92 33.96 16.23
C ARG A 555 44.05 32.87 15.62
N TYR A 556 44.49 32.24 14.53
CA TYR A 556 43.82 31.07 13.96
C TYR A 556 43.73 29.92 14.97
N GLY A 557 44.82 29.63 15.69
CA GLY A 557 44.84 28.64 16.76
C GLY A 557 43.85 28.98 17.88
N ASP A 558 43.90 30.21 18.38
CA ASP A 558 42.98 30.71 19.42
C ASP A 558 41.51 30.58 18.98
N MET A 559 41.18 31.01 17.76
CA MET A 559 39.83 30.91 17.23
C MET A 559 39.38 29.45 17.11
N LYS A 560 40.25 28.55 16.65
CA LYS A 560 39.92 27.13 16.55
C LYS A 560 39.63 26.51 17.92
N ASP A 561 40.37 26.90 18.96
CA ASP A 561 40.12 26.45 20.33
C ASP A 561 38.82 27.06 20.91
N GLU A 562 38.57 28.35 20.68
CA GLU A 562 37.31 29.03 21.04
C GLU A 562 36.10 28.34 20.38
N TRP A 563 36.17 28.11 19.07
CA TRP A 563 35.12 27.44 18.32
C TRP A 563 35.01 25.96 18.64
N GLY A 564 36.09 25.27 19.00
CA GLY A 564 36.04 23.90 19.49
C GLY A 564 35.10 23.75 20.67
N ASN A 565 35.20 24.65 21.65
CA ASN A 565 34.29 24.70 22.80
C ASN A 565 32.84 25.01 22.38
N ILE A 566 32.64 25.94 21.43
CA ILE A 566 31.30 26.27 20.93
C ILE A 566 30.69 25.07 20.20
N ILE A 567 31.44 24.41 19.31
CA ILE A 567 30.97 23.23 18.57
C ILE A 567 30.56 22.14 19.56
N GLU A 568 31.35 21.89 20.60
CA GLU A 568 31.05 20.91 21.62
C GLU A 568 29.80 21.28 22.43
N GLU A 569 29.71 22.52 22.92
CA GLU A 569 28.54 23.02 23.64
C GLU A 569 27.27 22.91 22.80
N GLN A 570 27.33 23.30 21.53
CA GLN A 570 26.20 23.19 20.60
C GLN A 570 25.85 21.74 20.28
N THR A 571 26.86 20.87 20.16
CA THR A 571 26.65 19.43 19.92
C THR A 571 25.96 18.78 21.12
N ILE A 572 26.39 19.09 22.35
CA ILE A 572 25.76 18.60 23.59
C ILE A 572 24.35 19.19 23.75
N ALA A 573 24.19 20.50 23.53
CA ALA A 573 22.90 21.17 23.61
C ALA A 573 21.91 20.65 22.55
N PHE A 574 22.41 20.23 21.39
CA PHE A 574 21.61 19.56 20.37
C PHE A 574 21.28 18.12 20.76
N GLY A 575 22.28 17.32 21.14
CA GLY A 575 22.10 15.93 21.55
C GLY A 575 21.11 15.78 22.71
N SER A 576 21.17 16.67 23.71
CA SER A 576 20.24 16.69 24.84
C SER A 576 18.79 17.08 24.48
N ARG A 577 18.57 17.65 23.29
CA ARG A 577 17.22 17.99 22.77
C ARG A 577 16.71 16.98 21.75
N LEU A 578 17.55 16.07 21.27
CA LEU A 578 17.13 15.00 20.39
C LEU A 578 16.18 14.09 21.15
N GLN A 579 14.98 13.91 20.61
CA GLN A 579 14.20 12.74 20.98
C GLN A 579 14.89 11.53 20.36
N GLU A 580 15.05 10.47 21.15
CA GLU A 580 15.53 9.20 20.62
C GLU A 580 14.61 8.76 19.48
N PRO A 581 15.14 8.52 18.26
CA PRO A 581 14.32 8.04 17.17
C PRO A 581 13.73 6.69 17.56
N MET A 582 12.43 6.50 17.34
CA MET A 582 11.81 5.18 17.49
C MET A 582 12.45 4.23 16.47
N PRO A 583 13.23 3.22 16.90
CA PRO A 583 13.98 2.37 15.99
C PRO A 583 13.05 1.36 15.32
N ALA A 584 13.56 0.71 14.26
CA ALA A 584 12.93 -0.49 13.76
C ALA A 584 13.00 -1.59 14.84
N THR A 585 12.05 -2.52 14.79
CA THR A 585 12.03 -3.68 15.68
C THR A 585 12.15 -4.97 14.87
N ALA A 586 13.02 -5.87 15.31
CA ALA A 586 13.19 -7.17 14.68
C ALA A 586 12.06 -8.13 15.07
N ARG A 587 11.73 -9.07 14.18
CA ARG A 587 10.81 -10.16 14.49
C ARG A 587 11.51 -11.24 15.31
N ASP A 588 10.77 -11.86 16.22
CA ASP A 588 11.24 -13.01 17.02
C ASP A 588 11.21 -14.32 16.20
N THR A 589 11.89 -14.33 15.05
CA THR A 589 11.97 -15.50 14.15
C THR A 589 13.39 -16.01 13.94
N GLY A 590 14.41 -15.26 14.41
CA GLY A 590 15.83 -15.62 14.33
C GLY A 590 16.44 -15.63 12.92
N GLY A 591 15.66 -15.31 11.88
CA GLY A 591 16.08 -15.22 10.48
C GLY A 591 16.41 -16.58 9.84
N SER A 592 15.70 -16.94 8.77
CA SER A 592 15.92 -18.19 8.04
C SER A 592 16.93 -18.09 6.89
N THR A 593 17.14 -16.88 6.36
CA THR A 593 18.09 -16.59 5.27
C THR A 593 19.29 -15.78 5.78
N VAL A 594 20.30 -15.56 4.92
CA VAL A 594 21.41 -14.64 5.24
C VAL A 594 20.88 -13.21 5.33
N GLY A 595 20.12 -12.76 4.32
CA GLY A 595 19.54 -11.41 4.31
C GLY A 595 18.65 -11.13 5.52
N GLN A 596 17.85 -12.10 5.96
CA GLN A 596 17.04 -11.95 7.18
C GLN A 596 17.88 -11.78 8.44
N ARG A 597 18.95 -12.58 8.60
CA ARG A 597 19.83 -12.48 9.77
C ARG A 597 20.59 -11.17 9.78
N THR A 598 21.14 -10.75 8.64
CA THR A 598 21.84 -9.47 8.53
C THR A 598 20.89 -8.30 8.76
N ALA A 599 19.65 -8.34 8.27
CA ALA A 599 18.66 -7.31 8.59
C ALA A 599 18.29 -7.27 10.09
N ILE A 600 18.21 -8.42 10.77
CA ILE A 600 17.99 -8.47 12.22
C ILE A 600 19.21 -7.90 12.96
N GLU A 601 20.43 -8.28 12.57
CA GLU A 601 21.68 -7.72 13.10
C GLU A 601 21.73 -6.20 12.92
N THR A 602 21.33 -5.68 11.75
CA THR A 602 21.21 -4.23 11.51
C THR A 602 20.24 -3.55 12.47
N VAL A 603 19.09 -4.16 12.77
CA VAL A 603 18.18 -3.63 13.80
C VAL A 603 18.83 -3.63 15.18
N GLU A 604 19.49 -4.72 15.56
CA GLU A 604 20.16 -4.84 16.85
C GLU A 604 21.29 -3.81 17.01
N GLU A 605 22.09 -3.59 15.97
CA GLU A 605 23.14 -2.57 15.92
C GLU A 605 22.57 -1.16 16.04
N MET A 606 21.47 -0.86 15.33
CA MET A 606 20.81 0.44 15.37
C MET A 606 20.06 0.71 16.69
N ALA A 607 19.62 -0.34 17.38
CA ALA A 607 18.99 -0.23 18.70
C ALA A 607 20.02 -0.03 19.82
N GLN A 608 21.31 -0.23 19.56
CA GLN A 608 22.34 0.17 20.52
C GLN A 608 22.36 1.70 20.60
N PRO A 609 22.41 2.28 21.81
CA PRO A 609 22.56 3.72 21.97
C PRO A 609 23.75 4.16 21.11
N GLN A 610 23.56 5.18 20.26
CA GLN A 610 24.69 5.77 19.53
C GLN A 610 25.73 6.18 20.54
N SER A 611 26.77 5.38 20.62
CA SER A 611 27.79 5.58 21.61
C SER A 611 28.63 6.75 21.18
N LEU A 612 28.82 7.69 22.11
CA LEU A 612 29.82 8.72 21.90
C LEU A 612 31.16 7.98 21.66
N PRO A 613 31.89 8.29 20.57
CA PRO A 613 33.18 7.66 20.33
C PRO A 613 34.10 7.87 21.55
N PRO A 614 35.01 6.93 21.86
CA PRO A 614 35.85 7.03 23.05
C PRO A 614 36.58 8.36 23.17
N GLU A 615 36.99 8.98 22.06
CA GLU A 615 37.63 10.30 22.07
C GLU A 615 36.68 11.45 22.45
N ALA A 616 35.40 11.34 22.09
CA ALA A 616 34.36 12.30 22.50
C ALA A 616 34.02 12.15 23.99
N ILE A 617 33.97 10.91 24.49
CA ILE A 617 33.78 10.64 25.93
C ILE A 617 34.99 11.16 26.73
N GLU A 618 36.21 10.91 26.25
CA GLU A 618 37.44 11.44 26.87
C GLU A 618 37.43 12.96 26.94
N SER A 619 37.12 13.61 25.81
CA SER A 619 37.08 15.08 25.75
C SER A 619 36.00 15.65 26.66
N ALA A 620 34.79 15.08 26.63
CA ALA A 620 33.67 15.54 27.45
C ALA A 620 33.92 15.33 28.96
N LEU A 621 34.51 14.19 29.37
CA LEU A 621 34.91 13.96 30.76
C LEU A 621 36.02 14.93 31.20
N THR A 622 36.99 15.18 30.31
CA THR A 622 38.08 16.12 30.55
C THR A 622 37.57 17.55 30.70
N ASN A 623 36.58 17.95 29.92
CA ASN A 623 35.96 19.27 30.01
C ASN A 623 35.06 19.40 31.25
N TYR A 624 34.36 18.33 31.63
CA TYR A 624 33.46 18.35 32.78
C TYR A 624 34.20 18.45 34.12
N GLY A 625 35.20 17.60 34.33
CA GLY A 625 35.89 17.48 35.64
C GLY A 625 37.40 17.71 35.59
N GLY A 626 37.95 18.06 34.42
CA GLY A 626 39.38 18.16 34.19
C GLY A 626 40.02 16.80 33.85
N VAL A 627 41.29 16.85 33.41
CA VAL A 627 42.09 15.66 33.04
C VAL A 627 42.17 14.65 34.19
N GLU A 628 42.24 15.10 35.44
CA GLU A 628 42.30 14.20 36.59
C GLU A 628 40.97 13.46 36.82
N PHE A 629 39.82 14.07 36.51
CA PHE A 629 38.54 13.39 36.60
C PHE A 629 38.44 12.27 35.55
N TYR A 630 38.76 12.56 34.28
CA TYR A 630 38.85 11.53 33.24
C TYR A 630 39.79 10.39 33.65
N ARG A 631 40.99 10.72 34.16
CA ARG A 631 41.98 9.74 34.59
C ARG A 631 41.47 8.87 35.75
N LEU A 632 40.72 9.45 36.69
CA LEU A 632 40.10 8.73 37.79
C LEU A 632 38.96 7.81 37.33
N VAL A 633 38.18 8.22 36.34
CA VAL A 633 37.12 7.37 35.74
C VAL A 633 37.74 6.21 34.96
N ARG A 634 38.81 6.47 34.20
CA ARG A 634 39.49 5.48 33.36
C ARG A 634 40.29 4.45 34.17
N ASP A 635 41.24 4.93 34.98
CA ASP A 635 42.35 4.11 35.48
C ASP A 635 42.09 3.48 36.88
N VAL A 636 41.03 3.86 37.59
CA VAL A 636 40.82 3.43 38.99
C VAL A 636 39.84 2.26 39.08
N GLU A 637 40.34 1.12 39.56
CA GLU A 637 39.55 -0.12 39.73
C GLU A 637 38.40 0.05 40.73
N ASP A 638 38.65 0.72 41.86
CA ASP A 638 37.66 1.10 42.88
C ASP A 638 37.47 2.63 42.91
N MET A 639 36.48 3.13 42.17
CA MET A 639 36.21 4.56 42.03
C MET A 639 35.73 5.17 43.36
N PRO A 640 36.31 6.29 43.85
CA PRO A 640 35.81 6.97 45.04
C PRO A 640 34.36 7.45 44.85
N ASP A 641 33.54 7.37 45.90
CA ASP A 641 32.11 7.78 45.86
C ASP A 641 31.93 9.20 45.26
N SER A 642 32.82 10.14 45.57
CA SER A 642 32.75 11.51 45.04
C SER A 642 33.01 11.61 43.53
N VAL A 643 33.78 10.68 42.97
CA VAL A 643 34.05 10.59 41.53
C VAL A 643 32.89 9.87 40.85
N TRP A 644 32.34 8.83 41.49
CA TRP A 644 31.16 8.12 41.01
C TRP A 644 29.92 9.03 40.96
N ASP A 645 29.69 9.85 41.99
CA ASP A 645 28.61 10.84 42.02
C ASP A 645 28.76 11.89 40.90
N MET A 646 29.99 12.32 40.64
CA MET A 646 30.30 13.28 39.58
C MET A 646 30.16 12.65 38.18
N LEU A 647 30.50 11.37 38.04
CA LEU A 647 30.26 10.60 36.82
C LEU A 647 28.76 10.38 36.60
N LEU A 648 28.01 10.07 37.64
CA LEU A 648 26.54 9.96 37.59
C LEU A 648 25.92 11.28 37.12
N ASP A 649 26.33 12.41 37.68
CA ASP A 649 25.85 13.74 37.30
C ASP A 649 26.16 14.05 35.83
N PHE A 650 27.40 13.79 35.39
CA PHE A 650 27.80 13.89 33.98
C PHE A 650 26.97 12.98 33.08
N SER A 651 26.86 11.70 33.44
CA SER A 651 26.16 10.65 32.67
C SER A 651 24.68 10.97 32.51
N ASN A 652 24.03 11.48 33.56
CA ASN A 652 22.65 11.95 33.53
C ASN A 652 22.50 13.21 32.66
N GLY A 653 23.52 14.06 32.63
CA GLY A 653 23.56 15.25 31.78
C GLY A 653 23.64 14.95 30.29
N ILE A 654 24.28 13.84 29.91
CA ILE A 654 24.42 13.40 28.50
C ILE A 654 23.49 12.24 28.12
N GLY A 655 22.70 11.72 29.06
CA GLY A 655 21.76 10.62 28.83
C GLY A 655 22.44 9.26 28.57
N VAL A 656 23.67 9.06 29.04
CA VAL A 656 24.44 7.81 28.84
C VAL A 656 24.59 7.09 30.17
N ASP A 657 24.55 5.76 30.18
CA ASP A 657 24.79 4.98 31.39
C ASP A 657 26.26 5.14 31.88
N PRO A 658 26.51 5.39 33.18
CA PRO A 658 27.86 5.62 33.69
C PRO A 658 28.76 4.37 33.63
N HIS A 659 28.21 3.16 33.67
CA HIS A 659 28.99 1.94 33.43
C HIS A 659 29.37 1.81 31.96
N TYR A 660 28.48 2.19 31.05
CA TYR A 660 28.79 2.26 29.62
C TYR A 660 29.96 3.22 29.35
N ILE A 661 29.96 4.41 29.97
CA ILE A 661 31.06 5.38 29.86
C ILE A 661 32.39 4.76 30.28
N ILE A 662 32.40 4.02 31.39
CA ILE A 662 33.61 3.35 31.90
C ILE A 662 34.08 2.24 30.96
N GLU A 663 33.15 1.45 30.41
CA GLU A 663 33.45 0.36 29.49
C GLU A 663 34.10 0.88 28.20
N GLN A 664 33.67 2.04 27.69
CA GLN A 664 34.20 2.60 26.45
C GLN A 664 35.59 3.23 26.56
N ILE A 665 35.97 3.71 27.75
CA ILE A 665 37.27 4.39 27.93
C ILE A 665 38.34 3.48 28.54
N ARG A 666 37.99 2.26 28.97
CA ARG A 666 38.91 1.24 29.49
C ARG A 666 39.31 0.25 28.41
#